data_AF-A0A0B1TW22-F1
#
_entry.id   AF-A0A0B1TW22-F1
#
_cell.length_a   1.000
_cell.length_b   1.000
_cell.length_c   1.000
_cell.angle_alpha   90.00
_cell.angle_beta   90.00
_cell.angle_gamma   90.00
#
_symmetry.space_group_name_H-M   'P 1'
#
loop_
_entity.id
_entity.type
_entity.pdbx_description
1 polymer ?
#
loop_
_entity_poly.entity_id
_entity_poly.type
_entity_poly.pdbx_seq_one_letter_code
_entity_poly.pdbx_strand_id
1 'polypeptide(L)'
;MAHKDRKPFHEEFAAQLIDDLKKGTAPWQKPWQPGELHAPLNPVSGTVYSGINRVMLSRKGYDDPRWMTLRQANSLDCRVQKGEKAQPIVYWQFSKDEPARDNDGKPVLDGEGNQVMEKVELSRPIVRFSSVFHVSQLEGNIPPLDPSTVRLAWDPNQKAETILENSGATIKHNQRNRAYYSLRSDEICLPPKDHFPSADGYYVTALHELGHWTGHPSRMDREFGPFGSEPYAREELRAEIASWMLGQDLGIGHDPGQHLAYVDSWVSVLEKDPYEIVRACRDAEKIKQHVLSMEQKQELSQEMMAQDKAVASSPAEKKEHLDARVHLWHENETGKPLQEFLGLSDDAFAAYLRDEGVGKAPPAPAKEKIFLAVSFREKDRAKAAGAKWDGKAKLWYAPEGADMTKLGTWLPSKEPSPAPTMDPKDEFAQALRAAGLELKVPIMDGKIHRVPVTGRSNALDGAYQGFLDGHPAGWFQNYVTGEKNTWKAHGHTLTEDQKASLKLEAAERGQRRERERLARQDDVARQCRQAFEALPPIRPIAELDHPYLLRKGVPPLGGIKESSDGKLLLIPLYNAQGELRNVQEIDWEGNKKFQKDGQKSGCFFKLDFDEKHSTNEVILTEGYATGVSVNVATNKPVAVAFDAGNLEPVAKSLREMFPEAKITICADNDHSREHGNIGVEKATQAAQAIGGEVVIPVFNKEERAAGLTDFNDLQLSRGLAEVAGQISKGKGVARGHDQHLGRELSRELSREMTR
;
A
#
# COMPACT_ATOMS: atom_id res chain seq x y z
N MET A 1 -44.05 -5.70 12.54
CA MET A 1 -43.44 -7.04 12.47
C MET A 1 -42.10 -6.95 13.19
N ALA A 2 -41.88 -7.79 14.21
CA ALA A 2 -40.63 -7.82 14.96
C ALA A 2 -39.45 -8.01 13.99
N HIS A 3 -38.45 -7.15 14.06
CA HIS A 3 -37.16 -7.41 13.41
C HIS A 3 -36.64 -8.72 14.01
N LYS A 4 -36.71 -9.81 13.24
CA LYS A 4 -36.02 -11.06 13.59
C LYS A 4 -34.54 -10.71 13.80
N ASP A 5 -34.00 -11.05 14.97
CA ASP A 5 -32.57 -11.04 15.25
C ASP A 5 -31.84 -11.87 14.18
N ARG A 6 -31.36 -11.20 13.13
CA ARG A 6 -30.61 -11.84 12.07
C ARG A 6 -29.17 -11.93 12.55
N LYS A 7 -28.64 -13.15 12.66
CA LYS A 7 -27.25 -13.37 13.03
C LYS A 7 -26.33 -12.55 12.11
N PRO A 8 -25.27 -11.93 12.64
CA PRO A 8 -24.25 -11.27 11.83
C PRO A 8 -23.71 -12.21 10.74
N PHE A 9 -23.40 -11.65 9.56
CA PHE A 9 -22.96 -12.43 8.40
C PHE A 9 -21.76 -13.35 8.70
N HIS A 10 -20.77 -12.86 9.46
CA HIS A 10 -19.60 -13.65 9.80
C HIS A 10 -19.93 -14.82 10.73
N GLU A 11 -20.89 -14.66 11.65
CA GLU A 11 -21.38 -15.76 12.49
C GLU A 11 -22.15 -16.79 11.68
N GLU A 12 -23.00 -16.35 10.75
CA GLU A 12 -23.72 -17.25 9.85
C GLU A 12 -22.74 -18.03 8.97
N PHE A 13 -21.77 -17.35 8.38
CA PHE A 13 -20.75 -17.98 7.54
C PHE A 13 -19.88 -18.95 8.32
N ALA A 14 -19.41 -18.58 9.52
CA ALA A 14 -18.63 -19.45 10.40
C ALA A 14 -19.44 -20.67 10.83
N ALA A 15 -20.69 -20.51 11.25
CA ALA A 15 -21.56 -21.63 11.64
C ALA A 15 -21.77 -22.61 10.49
N GLN A 16 -22.03 -22.09 9.29
CA GLN A 16 -22.12 -22.92 8.10
C GLN A 16 -20.78 -23.61 7.82
N LEU A 17 -19.63 -22.93 7.97
CA LEU A 17 -18.33 -23.53 7.66
C LEU A 17 -17.94 -24.59 8.69
N ILE A 18 -18.26 -24.38 9.96
CA ILE A 18 -18.09 -25.37 11.02
C ILE A 18 -18.87 -26.66 10.68
N ASP A 19 -20.10 -26.52 10.17
CA ASP A 19 -20.89 -27.67 9.71
C ASP A 19 -20.21 -28.41 8.54
N ASP A 20 -19.70 -27.68 7.55
CA ASP A 20 -18.93 -28.28 6.45
C ASP A 20 -17.64 -28.97 6.95
N LEU A 21 -16.91 -28.34 7.88
CA LEU A 21 -15.70 -28.88 8.48
C LEU A 21 -15.96 -30.19 9.23
N LYS A 22 -17.04 -30.23 10.02
CA LYS A 22 -17.49 -31.43 10.75
C LYS A 22 -17.93 -32.55 9.81
N LYS A 23 -18.49 -32.20 8.65
CA LYS A 23 -18.90 -33.17 7.62
C LYS A 23 -17.77 -33.61 6.70
N GLY A 24 -16.60 -32.98 6.77
CA GLY A 24 -15.50 -33.22 5.84
C GLY A 24 -15.79 -32.68 4.43
N THR A 25 -16.70 -31.71 4.29
CA THR A 25 -17.14 -31.17 3.00
C THR A 25 -16.67 -29.75 2.75
N ALA A 26 -15.83 -29.18 3.62
CA ALA A 26 -15.23 -27.87 3.35
C ALA A 26 -14.39 -27.91 2.06
N PRO A 27 -14.24 -26.79 1.32
CA PRO A 27 -13.59 -26.80 0.02
C PRO A 27 -12.15 -27.34 0.04
N TRP A 28 -11.39 -27.03 1.09
CA TRP A 28 -10.02 -27.53 1.32
C TRP A 28 -9.95 -28.86 2.10
N GLN A 29 -11.08 -29.53 2.35
CA GLN A 29 -11.10 -30.90 2.90
C GLN A 29 -11.43 -31.95 1.83
N LYS A 30 -11.76 -31.52 0.62
CA LYS A 30 -12.00 -32.41 -0.51
C LYS A 30 -10.70 -32.58 -1.29
N PRO A 31 -10.36 -33.82 -1.71
CA PRO A 31 -9.29 -34.01 -2.67
C PRO A 31 -9.74 -33.50 -4.04
N TRP A 32 -8.88 -32.76 -4.71
CA TRP A 32 -9.11 -32.22 -6.04
C TRP A 32 -7.97 -32.61 -6.96
N GLN A 33 -8.29 -33.18 -8.11
CA GLN A 33 -7.26 -33.48 -9.11
C GLN A 33 -6.80 -32.20 -9.82
N PRO A 34 -5.59 -32.19 -10.40
CA PRO A 34 -5.14 -31.10 -11.25
C PRO A 34 -6.17 -30.76 -12.32
N GLY A 35 -6.49 -29.47 -12.45
CA GLY A 35 -7.45 -28.95 -13.42
C GLY A 35 -8.95 -29.12 -13.11
N GLU A 36 -9.35 -29.84 -12.04
CA GLU A 36 -10.78 -29.97 -11.67
C GLU A 36 -11.31 -28.75 -10.89
N LEU A 37 -10.41 -28.01 -10.26
CA LEU A 37 -10.76 -27.00 -9.26
C LEU A 37 -10.61 -25.58 -9.84
N HIS A 38 -11.73 -24.91 -10.10
CA HIS A 38 -11.74 -23.55 -10.63
C HIS A 38 -12.20 -22.52 -9.59
N ALA A 39 -11.55 -21.35 -9.61
CA ALA A 39 -11.95 -20.23 -8.77
C ALA A 39 -13.30 -19.66 -9.25
N PRO A 40 -14.26 -19.39 -8.34
CA PRO A 40 -15.49 -18.68 -8.71
C PRO A 40 -15.18 -17.35 -9.38
N LEU A 41 -15.86 -17.03 -10.48
CA LEU A 41 -15.65 -15.80 -11.25
C LEU A 41 -16.95 -15.19 -11.77
N ASN A 42 -16.89 -13.91 -12.09
CA ASN A 42 -17.98 -13.19 -12.72
C ASN A 42 -17.82 -13.23 -14.25
N PRO A 43 -18.75 -13.85 -15.00
CA PRO A 43 -18.60 -14.01 -16.45
C PRO A 43 -18.82 -12.71 -17.25
N VAL A 44 -19.37 -11.66 -16.63
CA VAL A 44 -19.56 -10.35 -17.28
C VAL A 44 -18.30 -9.50 -17.17
N SER A 45 -17.68 -9.46 -15.98
CA SER A 45 -16.50 -8.62 -15.75
C SER A 45 -15.16 -9.37 -15.87
N GLY A 46 -15.18 -10.71 -15.98
CA GLY A 46 -13.99 -11.56 -15.92
C GLY A 46 -13.34 -11.62 -14.52
N THR A 47 -13.93 -10.97 -13.52
CA THR A 47 -13.33 -10.84 -12.19
C THR A 47 -13.45 -12.16 -11.41
N VAL A 48 -12.33 -12.69 -10.94
CA VAL A 48 -12.28 -13.82 -10.01
C VAL A 48 -12.64 -13.33 -8.60
N TYR A 49 -13.58 -14.01 -7.94
CA TYR A 49 -13.94 -13.68 -6.56
C TYR A 49 -12.79 -14.05 -5.62
N SER A 50 -12.54 -13.21 -4.61
CA SER A 50 -11.38 -13.32 -3.71
C SER A 50 -11.79 -13.50 -2.24
N GLY A 51 -10.84 -13.96 -1.42
CA GLY A 51 -10.98 -14.08 0.03
C GLY A 51 -12.25 -14.82 0.48
N ILE A 52 -13.06 -14.17 1.31
CA ILE A 52 -14.27 -14.76 1.90
C ILE A 52 -15.32 -15.14 0.85
N ASN A 53 -15.45 -14.35 -0.22
CA ASN A 53 -16.43 -14.62 -1.28
C ASN A 53 -16.05 -15.89 -2.05
N ARG A 54 -14.74 -16.06 -2.32
CA ARG A 54 -14.21 -17.26 -2.97
C ARG A 54 -14.58 -18.52 -2.22
N VAL A 55 -14.26 -18.57 -0.92
CA VAL A 55 -14.60 -19.70 -0.05
C VAL A 55 -16.11 -19.93 -0.02
N MET A 56 -16.89 -18.88 0.24
CA MET A 56 -18.33 -19.01 0.39
C MET A 56 -19.04 -19.53 -0.87
N LEU A 57 -18.60 -19.10 -2.06
CA LEU A 57 -19.17 -19.58 -3.32
C LEU A 57 -18.71 -21.02 -3.62
N SER A 58 -17.43 -21.34 -3.43
CA SER A 58 -16.90 -22.70 -3.66
C SER A 58 -17.55 -23.76 -2.76
N ARG A 59 -17.98 -23.40 -1.54
CA ARG A 59 -18.72 -24.30 -0.63
C ARG A 59 -20.01 -24.86 -1.24
N LYS A 60 -20.57 -24.22 -2.26
CA LYS A 60 -21.80 -24.71 -2.92
C LYS A 60 -21.55 -25.92 -3.80
N GLY A 61 -20.29 -26.20 -4.15
CA GLY A 61 -19.91 -27.42 -4.86
C GLY A 61 -20.47 -27.51 -6.28
N TYR A 62 -20.62 -26.38 -6.97
CA TYR A 62 -20.91 -26.37 -8.39
C TYR A 62 -19.62 -26.55 -9.18
N ASP A 63 -19.68 -27.31 -10.28
CA ASP A 63 -18.54 -27.54 -11.17
C ASP A 63 -18.25 -26.31 -12.05
N ASP A 64 -19.29 -25.57 -12.42
CA ASP A 64 -19.14 -24.33 -13.20
C ASP A 64 -18.72 -23.18 -12.26
N PRO A 65 -17.68 -22.40 -12.60
CA PRO A 65 -17.18 -21.36 -11.72
C PRO A 65 -18.00 -20.06 -11.77
N ARG A 66 -19.03 -19.94 -12.59
CA ARG A 66 -19.60 -18.63 -12.94
C ARG A 66 -20.75 -18.19 -12.03
N TRP A 67 -20.60 -16.98 -11.48
CA TRP A 67 -21.57 -16.33 -10.60
C TRP A 67 -21.78 -14.87 -10.98
N MET A 68 -23.04 -14.45 -11.14
CA MET A 68 -23.39 -13.08 -11.50
C MET A 68 -24.58 -12.54 -10.72
N THR A 69 -24.70 -11.23 -10.61
CA THR A 69 -25.85 -10.59 -9.97
C THR A 69 -27.12 -10.71 -10.81
N LEU A 70 -28.30 -10.57 -10.19
CA LEU A 70 -29.56 -10.51 -10.95
C LEU A 70 -29.57 -9.40 -12.00
N ARG A 71 -28.97 -8.25 -11.70
CA ARG A 71 -28.87 -7.13 -12.65
C ARG A 71 -28.05 -7.52 -13.88
N GLN A 72 -26.93 -8.21 -13.68
CA GLN A 72 -26.09 -8.73 -14.77
C GLN A 72 -26.80 -9.84 -15.57
N ALA A 73 -27.49 -10.76 -14.89
CA ALA A 73 -28.29 -11.79 -15.56
C ALA A 73 -29.36 -11.15 -16.45
N ASN A 74 -30.12 -10.18 -15.93
CA ASN A 74 -31.14 -9.47 -16.69
C ASN A 74 -30.57 -8.72 -17.90
N SER A 75 -29.37 -8.13 -17.80
CA SER A 75 -28.72 -7.46 -18.94
C SER A 75 -28.25 -8.43 -20.04
N LEU A 76 -28.17 -9.73 -19.73
CA LEU A 76 -27.86 -10.80 -20.67
C LEU A 76 -29.12 -11.57 -21.10
N ASP A 77 -30.31 -11.00 -20.91
CA ASP A 77 -31.60 -11.67 -21.15
C ASP A 77 -31.74 -13.03 -20.44
N CYS A 78 -31.02 -13.21 -19.32
CA CYS A 78 -31.14 -14.36 -18.44
C CYS A 78 -32.14 -14.08 -17.33
N ARG A 79 -32.84 -15.13 -16.89
CA ARG A 79 -33.80 -15.07 -15.78
C ARG A 79 -33.45 -16.11 -14.74
N VAL A 80 -33.74 -15.81 -13.48
CA VAL A 80 -33.58 -16.77 -12.39
C VAL A 80 -34.73 -17.77 -12.46
N GLN A 81 -34.40 -19.06 -12.45
CA GLN A 81 -35.39 -20.13 -12.44
C GLN A 81 -36.24 -20.06 -11.16
N LYS A 82 -37.52 -20.45 -11.28
CA LYS A 82 -38.48 -20.33 -10.17
C LYS A 82 -38.05 -21.17 -8.97
N GLY A 83 -37.83 -20.51 -7.83
CA GLY A 83 -37.50 -21.15 -6.55
C GLY A 83 -36.01 -21.11 -6.19
N GLU A 84 -35.15 -20.70 -7.12
CA GLU A 84 -33.72 -20.57 -6.90
C GLU A 84 -33.36 -19.45 -5.94
N LYS A 85 -32.27 -19.65 -5.18
CA LYS A 85 -31.83 -18.74 -4.12
C LYS A 85 -30.43 -18.20 -4.38
N ALA A 86 -30.33 -16.88 -4.31
CA ALA A 86 -29.07 -16.15 -4.42
C ALA A 86 -28.13 -16.42 -3.24
N GLN A 87 -26.83 -16.24 -3.47
CA GLN A 87 -25.79 -16.27 -2.44
C GLN A 87 -25.28 -14.85 -2.13
N PRO A 88 -25.12 -14.48 -0.85
CA PRO A 88 -24.73 -13.13 -0.46
C PRO A 88 -23.21 -12.93 -0.48
N ILE A 89 -22.67 -12.16 -1.40
CA ILE A 89 -21.25 -11.74 -1.36
C ILE A 89 -21.09 -10.45 -0.57
N VAL A 90 -19.91 -10.27 0.04
CA VAL A 90 -19.54 -9.09 0.82
C VAL A 90 -18.38 -8.34 0.18
N TYR A 91 -18.44 -7.02 0.15
CA TYR A 91 -17.32 -6.18 -0.30
C TYR A 91 -17.25 -4.90 0.53
N TRP A 92 -16.05 -4.32 0.59
CA TRP A 92 -15.79 -3.09 1.32
C TRP A 92 -15.76 -1.94 0.32
N GLN A 93 -16.68 -1.00 0.50
CA GLN A 93 -16.71 0.25 -0.23
C GLN A 93 -15.86 1.26 0.52
N PHE A 94 -14.74 1.66 -0.06
CA PHE A 94 -13.81 2.64 0.53
C PHE A 94 -14.12 4.07 0.13
N SER A 95 -14.90 4.27 -0.93
CA SER A 95 -15.35 5.60 -1.36
C SER A 95 -16.83 5.59 -1.72
N LYS A 96 -17.50 6.72 -1.48
CA LYS A 96 -18.90 6.93 -1.90
C LYS A 96 -19.03 8.28 -2.59
N ASP A 97 -20.02 8.39 -3.44
CA ASP A 97 -20.37 9.67 -4.03
C ASP A 97 -21.27 10.42 -3.03
N GLU A 98 -20.86 11.62 -2.62
CA GLU A 98 -21.65 12.54 -1.79
C GLU A 98 -21.88 13.86 -2.52
N PRO A 99 -22.97 14.59 -2.20
CA PRO A 99 -23.11 15.95 -2.69
C PRO A 99 -21.93 16.78 -2.19
N ALA A 100 -21.15 17.31 -3.12
CA ALA A 100 -20.05 18.23 -2.83
C ALA A 100 -20.59 19.39 -2.01
N ARG A 101 -19.87 19.82 -0.97
CA ARG A 101 -20.32 20.87 -0.06
C ARG A 101 -19.45 22.12 -0.16
N ASP A 102 -20.08 23.28 -0.12
CA ASP A 102 -19.37 24.55 0.01
C ASP A 102 -18.82 24.76 1.43
N ASN A 103 -18.09 25.86 1.64
CA ASN A 103 -17.49 26.22 2.94
C ASN A 103 -18.52 26.43 4.07
N ASP A 104 -19.80 26.62 3.73
CA ASP A 104 -20.92 26.76 4.67
C ASP A 104 -21.68 25.43 4.88
N GLY A 105 -21.21 24.34 4.26
CA GLY A 105 -21.77 22.99 4.39
C GLY A 105 -23.00 22.71 3.54
N LYS A 106 -23.34 23.57 2.56
CA LYS A 106 -24.48 23.41 1.65
C LYS A 106 -24.09 22.63 0.39
N PRO A 107 -25.02 21.83 -0.19
CA PRO A 107 -24.76 21.10 -1.44
C PRO A 107 -24.45 22.08 -2.59
N VAL A 108 -23.32 21.87 -3.24
CA VAL A 108 -22.91 22.56 -4.46
C VAL A 108 -23.82 22.08 -5.58
N LEU A 109 -24.45 23.03 -6.28
CA LEU A 109 -25.28 22.75 -7.44
C LEU A 109 -24.49 23.03 -8.72
N ASP A 110 -24.70 22.21 -9.74
CA ASP A 110 -24.18 22.44 -11.08
C ASP A 110 -24.95 23.55 -11.80
N GLY A 111 -24.53 23.89 -13.03
CA GLY A 111 -25.17 24.92 -13.85
C GLY A 111 -26.63 24.64 -14.24
N GLU A 112 -27.14 23.43 -13.98
CA GLU A 112 -28.49 22.98 -14.28
C GLU A 112 -29.36 22.85 -13.02
N GLY A 113 -28.78 23.13 -11.84
CA GLY A 113 -29.45 23.05 -10.55
C GLY A 113 -29.44 21.66 -9.90
N ASN A 114 -28.69 20.70 -10.45
CA ASN A 114 -28.52 19.38 -9.84
C ASN A 114 -27.35 19.40 -8.85
N GLN A 115 -27.35 18.50 -7.86
CA GLN A 115 -26.25 18.41 -6.90
C GLN A 115 -25.00 17.84 -7.57
N VAL A 116 -23.87 18.56 -7.47
CA VAL A 116 -22.56 18.03 -7.86
C VAL A 116 -22.19 16.93 -6.88
N MET A 117 -21.86 15.75 -7.39
CA MET A 117 -21.43 14.62 -6.59
C MET A 117 -19.90 14.52 -6.63
N GLU A 118 -19.25 14.44 -5.48
CA GLU A 118 -17.82 14.17 -5.37
C GLU A 118 -17.60 12.77 -4.77
N LYS A 119 -16.56 12.08 -5.25
CA LYS A 119 -16.15 10.80 -4.68
C LYS A 119 -15.35 11.06 -3.40
N VAL A 120 -15.99 10.85 -2.26
CA VAL A 120 -15.36 11.01 -0.95
C VAL A 120 -14.78 9.68 -0.49
N GLU A 121 -13.48 9.69 -0.19
CA GLU A 121 -12.82 8.59 0.51
C GLU A 121 -13.33 8.49 1.95
N LEU A 122 -13.80 7.31 2.32
CA LEU A 122 -14.39 7.05 3.61
C LEU A 122 -13.29 6.79 4.63
N SER A 123 -13.26 7.59 5.69
CA SER A 123 -12.39 7.33 6.86
C SER A 123 -12.63 5.96 7.49
N ARG A 124 -13.81 5.36 7.26
CA ARG A 124 -14.14 3.97 7.61
C ARG A 124 -14.88 3.31 6.45
N PRO A 125 -14.42 2.17 5.93
CA PRO A 125 -15.08 1.52 4.81
C PRO A 125 -16.49 1.05 5.17
N ILE A 126 -17.41 1.16 4.21
CA ILE A 126 -18.77 0.63 4.35
C ILE A 126 -18.78 -0.82 3.87
N VAL A 127 -19.24 -1.72 4.72
CA VAL A 127 -19.48 -3.12 4.34
C VAL A 127 -20.78 -3.18 3.53
N ARG A 128 -20.68 -3.63 2.28
CA ARG A 128 -21.82 -3.83 1.38
C ARG A 128 -22.04 -5.31 1.12
N PHE A 129 -23.29 -5.66 0.88
CA PHE A 129 -23.71 -6.99 0.48
C PHE A 129 -24.35 -6.92 -0.90
N SER A 130 -24.02 -7.87 -1.75
CA SER A 130 -24.68 -8.11 -3.03
C SER A 130 -25.12 -9.56 -3.11
N SER A 131 -26.14 -9.83 -3.93
CA SER A 131 -26.65 -11.19 -4.15
C SER A 131 -26.27 -11.68 -5.54
N VAL A 132 -25.63 -12.84 -5.62
CA VAL A 132 -25.23 -13.48 -6.87
C VAL A 132 -25.93 -14.81 -7.05
N PHE A 133 -26.17 -15.19 -8.30
CA PHE A 133 -26.74 -16.46 -8.73
C PHE A 133 -25.69 -17.22 -9.50
N HIS A 134 -25.65 -18.53 -9.29
CA HIS A 134 -24.85 -19.43 -10.09
C HIS A 134 -25.50 -19.58 -11.47
N VAL A 135 -24.71 -19.78 -12.53
CA VAL A 135 -25.25 -19.89 -13.90
C VAL A 135 -26.27 -21.02 -14.07
N SER A 136 -26.14 -22.13 -13.34
CA SER A 136 -27.12 -23.23 -13.38
C SER A 136 -28.49 -22.86 -12.82
N GLN A 137 -28.58 -21.76 -12.07
CA GLN A 137 -29.84 -21.23 -11.52
C GLN A 137 -30.53 -20.27 -12.49
N LEU A 138 -29.90 -20.01 -13.64
CA LEU A 138 -30.39 -19.11 -14.66
C LEU A 138 -30.92 -19.88 -15.87
N GLU A 139 -31.81 -19.26 -16.61
CA GLU A 139 -32.29 -19.69 -17.92
C GLU A 139 -32.17 -18.51 -18.90
N GLY A 140 -31.95 -18.78 -20.18
CA GLY A 140 -31.78 -17.75 -21.22
C GLY A 140 -30.37 -17.75 -21.84
N ASN A 141 -29.92 -16.58 -22.30
CA ASN A 141 -28.67 -16.44 -23.04
C ASN A 141 -27.44 -16.37 -22.12
N ILE A 142 -27.11 -17.51 -21.50
CA ILE A 142 -25.93 -17.62 -20.65
C ILE A 142 -24.69 -17.61 -21.57
N PRO A 143 -23.72 -16.68 -21.38
CA PRO A 143 -22.48 -16.68 -22.14
C PRO A 143 -21.80 -18.04 -22.06
N PRO A 144 -21.10 -18.55 -23.09
CA PRO A 144 -20.31 -19.77 -22.95
C PRO A 144 -19.14 -19.56 -21.97
N LEU A 145 -18.70 -20.62 -21.30
CA LEU A 145 -17.48 -20.57 -20.50
C LEU A 145 -16.30 -20.53 -21.46
N ASP A 146 -15.45 -19.51 -21.33
CA ASP A 146 -14.25 -19.40 -22.16
C ASP A 146 -13.34 -20.61 -21.88
N PRO A 147 -13.01 -21.43 -22.91
CA PRO A 147 -12.14 -22.59 -22.73
C PRO A 147 -10.76 -22.24 -22.13
N SER A 148 -10.26 -21.01 -22.33
CA SER A 148 -9.00 -20.54 -21.73
C SER A 148 -9.09 -20.33 -20.21
N THR A 149 -10.30 -20.19 -19.67
CA THR A 149 -10.53 -20.11 -18.21
C THR A 149 -10.43 -21.50 -17.54
N VAL A 150 -10.59 -22.56 -18.33
CA VAL A 150 -10.56 -23.96 -17.87
C VAL A 150 -9.25 -24.65 -18.25
N ARG A 151 -8.68 -24.31 -19.41
CA ARG A 151 -7.40 -24.84 -19.86
C ARG A 151 -6.26 -23.95 -19.40
N LEU A 152 -5.44 -24.48 -18.53
CA LEU A 152 -4.20 -23.85 -18.11
C LEU A 152 -3.27 -23.74 -19.33
N ALA A 153 -2.79 -22.53 -19.59
CA ALA A 153 -1.84 -22.26 -20.68
C ALA A 153 -0.39 -22.68 -20.32
N TRP A 154 -0.20 -23.26 -19.13
CA TRP A 154 1.09 -23.60 -18.54
C TRP A 154 1.07 -25.00 -17.92
N ASP A 155 2.25 -25.57 -17.68
CA ASP A 155 2.41 -26.76 -16.85
C ASP A 155 2.30 -26.36 -15.37
N PRO A 156 1.30 -26.90 -14.62
CA PRO A 156 1.09 -26.56 -13.21
C PRO A 156 2.30 -26.85 -12.32
N ASN A 157 2.98 -27.97 -12.55
CA ASN A 157 4.10 -28.42 -11.72
C ASN A 157 5.37 -27.61 -12.01
N GLN A 158 5.60 -27.27 -13.28
CA GLN A 158 6.70 -26.38 -13.65
C GLN A 158 6.49 -24.98 -13.04
N LYS A 159 5.25 -24.48 -13.05
CA LYS A 159 4.90 -23.19 -12.46
C LYS A 159 5.10 -23.19 -10.94
N ALA A 160 4.72 -24.27 -10.27
CA ALA A 160 4.98 -24.46 -8.84
C ALA A 160 6.47 -24.48 -8.50
N GLU A 161 7.28 -25.23 -9.27
CA GLU A 161 8.74 -25.27 -9.08
C GLU A 161 9.34 -23.88 -9.23
N THR A 162 8.93 -23.13 -10.26
CA THR A 162 9.41 -21.76 -10.53
C THR A 162 9.09 -20.82 -9.36
N ILE A 163 7.89 -20.93 -8.77
CA ILE A 163 7.50 -20.17 -7.58
C ILE A 163 8.40 -20.53 -6.39
N LEU A 164 8.65 -21.82 -6.16
CA LEU A 164 9.51 -22.27 -5.06
C LEU A 164 10.94 -21.76 -5.22
N GLU A 165 11.51 -21.84 -6.43
CA GLU A 165 12.84 -21.30 -6.74
C GLU A 165 12.90 -19.78 -6.51
N ASN A 166 11.90 -19.05 -7.03
CA ASN A 166 11.85 -17.58 -6.94
C ASN A 166 11.54 -17.05 -5.54
N SER A 167 10.96 -17.88 -4.68
CA SER A 167 10.72 -17.51 -3.29
C SER A 167 12.02 -17.25 -2.53
N GLY A 168 13.13 -17.87 -2.95
CA GLY A 168 14.38 -17.88 -2.19
C GLY A 168 14.28 -18.61 -0.85
N ALA A 169 13.19 -19.37 -0.62
CA ALA A 169 13.05 -20.19 0.56
C ALA A 169 14.12 -21.29 0.57
N THR A 170 14.76 -21.50 1.72
CA THR A 170 15.68 -22.63 1.87
C THR A 170 14.87 -23.90 2.08
N ILE A 171 14.75 -24.71 1.01
CA ILE A 171 14.04 -25.99 1.02
C ILE A 171 15.06 -27.13 1.21
N LYS A 172 14.88 -27.92 2.27
CA LYS A 172 15.71 -29.09 2.57
C LYS A 172 14.89 -30.37 2.47
N HIS A 173 15.42 -31.34 1.75
CA HIS A 173 14.84 -32.68 1.70
C HIS A 173 15.49 -33.57 2.75
N ASN A 174 14.70 -34.26 3.56
CA ASN A 174 15.21 -35.21 4.55
C ASN A 174 14.42 -36.52 4.54
N GLN A 175 15.03 -37.64 4.92
CA GLN A 175 14.40 -38.96 4.87
C GLN A 175 13.25 -39.16 5.89
N ARG A 176 12.89 -38.15 6.70
CA ARG A 176 11.74 -38.24 7.59
C ARG A 176 10.48 -37.96 6.79
N ASN A 177 9.45 -38.76 7.00
CA ASN A 177 8.19 -38.64 6.27
C ASN A 177 7.30 -37.50 6.81
N ARG A 178 7.86 -36.29 6.98
CA ARG A 178 7.14 -35.11 7.51
C ARG A 178 7.56 -33.84 6.76
N ALA A 179 6.58 -33.13 6.22
CA ALA A 179 6.72 -31.75 5.75
C ALA A 179 6.47 -30.78 6.91
N TYR A 180 7.25 -29.70 6.98
CA TYR A 180 7.03 -28.59 7.91
C TYR A 180 7.90 -27.37 7.58
N TYR A 181 7.40 -26.19 7.91
CA TYR A 181 8.17 -24.95 8.01
C TYR A 181 8.71 -24.74 9.43
N SER A 182 9.99 -24.37 9.55
CA SER A 182 10.64 -24.01 10.81
C SER A 182 10.85 -22.50 10.90
N LEU A 183 10.05 -21.85 11.75
CA LEU A 183 10.17 -20.41 12.02
C LEU A 183 11.57 -20.03 12.56
N ARG A 184 12.18 -20.91 13.37
CA ARG A 184 13.46 -20.61 14.04
C ARG A 184 14.64 -20.58 13.06
N SER A 185 14.67 -21.51 12.12
CA SER A 185 15.75 -21.59 11.13
C SER A 185 15.41 -20.89 9.82
N ASP A 186 14.15 -20.46 9.66
CA ASP A 186 13.59 -19.95 8.42
C ASP A 186 13.74 -20.91 7.21
N GLU A 187 13.48 -22.20 7.46
CA GLU A 187 13.68 -23.27 6.49
C GLU A 187 12.41 -24.10 6.30
N ILE A 188 12.17 -24.53 5.06
CA ILE A 188 11.14 -25.50 4.71
C ILE A 188 11.80 -26.89 4.65
N CYS A 189 11.25 -27.86 5.36
CA CYS A 189 11.68 -29.25 5.30
C CYS A 189 10.61 -30.09 4.60
N LEU A 190 10.99 -30.84 3.56
CA LEU A 190 10.10 -31.73 2.83
C LEU A 190 10.69 -33.16 2.77
N PRO A 191 9.86 -34.20 2.64
CA PRO A 191 10.33 -35.50 2.17
C PRO A 191 10.87 -35.41 0.74
N PRO A 192 11.78 -36.32 0.31
CA PRO A 192 12.24 -36.42 -1.07
C PRO A 192 11.06 -36.50 -2.06
N LYS A 193 11.21 -35.91 -3.26
CA LYS A 193 10.14 -35.85 -4.27
C LYS A 193 9.59 -37.25 -4.64
N ASP A 194 10.45 -38.26 -4.66
CA ASP A 194 10.14 -39.67 -4.96
C ASP A 194 9.37 -40.40 -3.84
N HIS A 195 9.24 -39.82 -2.65
CA HIS A 195 8.38 -40.34 -1.59
C HIS A 195 6.91 -39.91 -1.74
N PHE A 196 6.62 -38.93 -2.60
CA PHE A 196 5.25 -38.50 -2.87
C PHE A 196 4.59 -39.40 -3.93
N PRO A 197 3.30 -39.75 -3.77
CA PRO A 197 2.58 -40.57 -4.76
C PRO A 197 2.49 -39.92 -6.15
N SER A 198 2.54 -38.59 -6.21
CA SER A 198 2.52 -37.80 -7.44
C SER A 198 3.35 -36.53 -7.29
N ALA A 199 3.78 -35.97 -8.43
CA ALA A 199 4.45 -34.68 -8.46
C ALA A 199 3.54 -33.56 -7.92
N ASP A 200 2.25 -33.60 -8.26
CA ASP A 200 1.27 -32.63 -7.78
C ASP A 200 1.18 -32.64 -6.25
N GLY A 201 1.19 -33.83 -5.63
CA GLY A 201 1.17 -33.98 -4.18
C GLY A 201 2.41 -33.37 -3.49
N TYR A 202 3.58 -33.46 -4.12
CA TYR A 202 4.78 -32.76 -3.65
C TYR A 202 4.57 -31.24 -3.67
N TYR A 203 4.10 -30.68 -4.79
CA TYR A 203 3.97 -29.24 -4.97
C TYR A 203 2.87 -28.63 -4.11
N VAL A 204 1.74 -29.32 -3.93
CA VAL A 204 0.69 -28.90 -2.97
C VAL A 204 1.27 -28.79 -1.56
N THR A 205 2.02 -29.80 -1.13
CA THR A 205 2.67 -29.81 0.19
C THR A 205 3.71 -28.70 0.30
N ALA A 206 4.54 -28.51 -0.73
CA ALA A 206 5.56 -27.47 -0.76
C ALA A 206 4.95 -26.06 -0.71
N LEU A 207 3.85 -25.81 -1.42
CA LEU A 207 3.14 -24.54 -1.42
C LEU A 207 2.43 -24.26 -0.09
N HIS A 208 1.95 -25.29 0.60
CA HIS A 208 1.44 -25.18 1.98
C HIS A 208 2.54 -24.67 2.92
N GLU A 209 3.69 -25.34 2.92
CA GLU A 209 4.83 -24.93 3.75
C GLU A 209 5.39 -23.57 3.34
N LEU A 210 5.34 -23.24 2.04
CA LEU A 210 5.67 -21.91 1.56
C LEU A 210 4.67 -20.86 2.09
N GLY A 211 3.39 -21.23 2.20
CA GLY A 211 2.36 -20.44 2.86
C GLY A 211 2.77 -20.07 4.28
N HIS A 212 3.19 -21.04 5.09
CA HIS A 212 3.75 -20.79 6.42
C HIS A 212 5.02 -19.95 6.37
N TRP A 213 5.94 -20.26 5.46
CA TRP A 213 7.16 -19.48 5.26
C TRP A 213 6.84 -18.01 5.07
N THR A 214 5.83 -17.61 4.28
CA THR A 214 5.48 -16.18 4.15
C THR A 214 5.18 -15.46 5.48
N GLY A 215 4.82 -16.19 6.53
CA GLY A 215 4.46 -15.67 7.85
C GLY A 215 5.63 -15.17 8.71
N HIS A 216 6.88 -15.43 8.33
CA HIS A 216 8.06 -15.01 9.11
C HIS A 216 8.11 -13.48 9.36
N PRO A 217 8.73 -13.01 10.47
CA PRO A 217 8.83 -11.58 10.81
C PRO A 217 9.52 -10.69 9.78
N SER A 218 10.36 -11.24 8.90
CA SER A 218 10.97 -10.51 7.78
C SER A 218 10.06 -10.35 6.56
N ARG A 219 8.89 -11.02 6.56
CA ARG A 219 7.94 -11.08 5.45
C ARG A 219 6.57 -10.53 5.86
N MET A 220 5.60 -11.38 6.18
CA MET A 220 4.25 -10.94 6.56
C MET A 220 4.04 -10.79 8.07
N ASP A 221 5.02 -11.20 8.89
CA ASP A 221 5.00 -11.02 10.35
C ASP A 221 3.68 -11.50 10.99
N ARG A 222 3.30 -12.75 10.68
CA ARG A 222 2.11 -13.39 11.26
C ARG A 222 2.45 -14.08 12.57
N GLU A 223 1.46 -14.21 13.43
CA GLU A 223 1.60 -14.87 14.74
C GLU A 223 1.72 -16.38 14.56
N PHE A 224 2.76 -16.98 15.17
CA PHE A 224 2.94 -18.43 15.26
C PHE A 224 2.82 -18.89 16.71
N GLY A 225 2.26 -20.08 16.90
CA GLY A 225 2.17 -20.74 18.20
C GLY A 225 2.85 -22.10 18.22
N PRO A 226 3.09 -22.69 19.41
CA PRO A 226 3.56 -24.06 19.51
C PRO A 226 2.52 -25.04 18.94
N PHE A 227 2.98 -26.19 18.45
CA PHE A 227 2.12 -27.23 17.88
C PHE A 227 0.94 -27.56 18.81
N GLY A 228 -0.27 -27.61 18.23
CA GLY A 228 -1.52 -27.90 18.96
C GLY A 228 -2.10 -26.72 19.75
N SER A 229 -1.48 -25.55 19.73
CA SER A 229 -2.03 -24.33 20.34
C SER A 229 -3.06 -23.63 19.45
N GLU A 230 -3.86 -22.73 20.05
CA GLU A 230 -4.82 -21.92 19.30
C GLU A 230 -4.18 -21.03 18.23
N PRO A 231 -3.05 -20.31 18.48
CA PRO A 231 -2.37 -19.56 17.42
C PRO A 231 -1.83 -20.46 16.30
N TYR A 232 -1.37 -21.67 16.63
CA TYR A 232 -0.95 -22.65 15.63
C TYR A 232 -2.11 -23.08 14.73
N ALA A 233 -3.26 -23.43 15.32
CA ALA A 233 -4.47 -23.79 14.57
C ALA A 233 -4.97 -22.66 13.65
N ARG A 234 -4.85 -21.41 14.08
CA ARG A 234 -5.16 -20.22 13.27
C ARG A 234 -4.23 -20.09 12.06
N GLU A 235 -2.93 -20.32 12.24
CA GLU A 235 -1.96 -20.23 11.15
C GLU A 235 -2.09 -21.41 10.17
N GLU A 236 -2.34 -22.63 10.66
CA GLU A 236 -2.70 -23.78 9.80
C GLU A 236 -3.94 -23.50 8.97
N LEU A 237 -4.99 -22.92 9.57
CA LEU A 237 -6.20 -22.55 8.82
C LEU A 237 -5.90 -21.54 7.69
N ARG A 238 -4.98 -20.59 7.91
CA ARG A 238 -4.56 -19.62 6.88
C ARG A 238 -3.77 -20.29 5.77
N ALA A 239 -2.78 -21.10 6.12
CA ALA A 239 -1.92 -21.79 5.17
C ALA A 239 -2.72 -22.79 4.33
N GLU A 240 -3.66 -23.51 4.93
CA GLU A 240 -4.52 -24.47 4.24
C GLU A 240 -5.41 -23.77 3.20
N ILE A 241 -6.10 -22.69 3.61
CA ILE A 241 -6.95 -21.92 2.70
C ILE A 241 -6.10 -21.30 1.58
N ALA A 242 -4.88 -20.84 1.88
CA ALA A 242 -3.98 -20.27 0.89
C ALA A 242 -3.49 -21.33 -0.10
N SER A 243 -3.09 -22.51 0.39
CA SER A 243 -2.67 -23.66 -0.43
C SER A 243 -3.80 -24.09 -1.36
N TRP A 244 -5.03 -24.19 -0.86
CA TRP A 244 -6.22 -24.47 -1.66
C TRP A 244 -6.49 -23.40 -2.74
N MET A 245 -6.37 -22.11 -2.40
CA MET A 245 -6.51 -21.02 -3.39
C MET A 245 -5.40 -21.03 -4.44
N LEU A 246 -4.17 -21.36 -4.06
CA LEU A 246 -3.04 -21.52 -5.00
C LEU A 246 -3.25 -22.73 -5.90
N GLY A 247 -3.76 -23.85 -5.37
CA GLY A 247 -4.10 -25.04 -6.15
C GLY A 247 -5.12 -24.76 -7.25
N GLN A 248 -6.09 -23.88 -6.98
CA GLN A 248 -7.05 -23.35 -7.97
C GLN A 248 -6.40 -22.47 -9.04
N ASP A 249 -5.55 -21.53 -8.62
CA ASP A 249 -4.99 -20.52 -9.52
C ASP A 249 -3.86 -21.11 -10.39
N LEU A 250 -3.12 -22.10 -9.88
CA LEU A 250 -2.03 -22.79 -10.60
C LEU A 250 -2.51 -24.06 -11.31
N GLY A 251 -3.60 -24.65 -10.84
CA GLY A 251 -4.22 -25.86 -11.37
C GLY A 251 -3.55 -27.18 -10.99
N ILE A 252 -2.82 -27.20 -9.87
CA ILE A 252 -2.09 -28.37 -9.33
C ILE A 252 -3.03 -29.29 -8.51
N GLY A 253 -4.29 -28.87 -8.28
CA GLY A 253 -5.21 -29.58 -7.40
C GLY A 253 -4.92 -29.29 -5.93
N HIS A 254 -5.45 -30.14 -5.05
CA HIS A 254 -5.28 -30.01 -3.60
C HIS A 254 -5.57 -31.34 -2.90
N ASP A 255 -4.70 -31.76 -1.97
CA ASP A 255 -4.86 -32.99 -1.18
C ASP A 255 -4.84 -32.67 0.32
N PRO A 256 -5.96 -32.89 1.04
CA PRO A 256 -6.07 -32.61 2.48
C PRO A 256 -5.42 -33.68 3.38
N GLY A 257 -4.85 -34.76 2.82
CA GLY A 257 -4.51 -35.99 3.53
C GLY A 257 -3.59 -35.84 4.76
N GLN A 258 -2.79 -34.77 4.86
CA GLN A 258 -1.93 -34.50 6.02
C GLN A 258 -2.55 -33.54 7.05
N HIS A 259 -3.64 -32.84 6.71
CA HIS A 259 -4.19 -31.69 7.45
C HIS A 259 -5.52 -31.98 8.16
N LEU A 260 -6.12 -33.15 7.93
CA LEU A 260 -7.33 -33.60 8.64
C LEU A 260 -7.16 -33.62 10.18
N ALA A 261 -5.93 -33.76 10.67
CA ALA A 261 -5.62 -33.75 12.11
C ALA A 261 -5.94 -32.42 12.81
N TYR A 262 -6.11 -31.32 12.06
CA TYR A 262 -6.35 -29.99 12.62
C TYR A 262 -7.82 -29.56 12.61
N VAL A 263 -8.71 -30.35 12.00
CA VAL A 263 -10.12 -29.97 11.81
C VAL A 263 -10.81 -29.64 13.14
N ASP A 264 -10.59 -30.46 14.18
CA ASP A 264 -11.17 -30.22 15.50
C ASP A 264 -10.65 -28.92 16.13
N SER A 265 -9.37 -28.60 15.90
CA SER A 265 -8.76 -27.35 16.38
C SER A 265 -9.30 -26.12 15.62
N TRP A 266 -9.53 -26.24 14.31
CA TRP A 266 -10.16 -25.19 13.51
C TRP A 266 -11.60 -24.96 13.93
N VAL A 267 -12.38 -26.03 14.12
CA VAL A 267 -13.75 -25.95 14.63
C VAL A 267 -13.77 -25.23 15.98
N SER A 268 -12.89 -25.61 16.91
CA SER A 268 -12.81 -24.95 18.21
C SER A 268 -12.46 -23.46 18.10
N VAL A 269 -11.52 -23.09 17.23
CA VAL A 269 -11.14 -21.70 16.95
C VAL A 269 -12.34 -20.91 16.42
N LEU A 270 -13.08 -21.46 15.44
CA LEU A 270 -14.21 -20.80 14.80
C LEU A 270 -15.46 -20.74 15.70
N GLU A 271 -15.66 -21.73 16.58
CA GLU A 271 -16.73 -21.70 17.59
C GLU A 271 -16.47 -20.64 18.66
N LYS A 272 -15.20 -20.46 19.04
CA LYS A 272 -14.78 -19.44 20.02
C LYS A 272 -14.79 -18.03 19.43
N ASP A 273 -14.27 -17.86 18.22
CA ASP A 273 -14.24 -16.58 17.50
C ASP A 273 -14.72 -16.75 16.04
N PRO A 274 -16.03 -16.59 15.79
CA PRO A 274 -16.59 -16.69 14.44
C PRO A 274 -16.03 -15.68 13.44
N TYR A 275 -15.42 -14.58 13.89
CA TYR A 275 -14.81 -13.60 12.98
C TYR A 275 -13.44 -14.07 12.47
N GLU A 276 -12.86 -15.10 13.10
CA GLU A 276 -11.55 -15.63 12.71
C GLU A 276 -11.52 -16.12 11.27
N ILE A 277 -12.61 -16.70 10.75
CA ILE A 277 -12.64 -17.10 9.34
C ILE A 277 -12.50 -15.92 8.38
N VAL A 278 -13.03 -14.73 8.73
CA VAL A 278 -12.88 -13.53 7.90
C VAL A 278 -11.40 -13.11 7.87
N ARG A 279 -10.71 -13.19 9.01
CA ARG A 279 -9.28 -12.90 9.10
C ARG A 279 -8.44 -13.95 8.37
N ALA A 280 -8.77 -15.23 8.53
CA ALA A 280 -8.09 -16.34 7.85
C ALA A 280 -8.21 -16.20 6.32
N CYS A 281 -9.42 -16.00 5.78
CA CYS A 281 -9.62 -15.80 4.34
C CYS A 281 -8.90 -14.56 3.80
N ARG A 282 -8.86 -13.46 4.57
CA ARG A 282 -8.13 -12.25 4.19
C ARG A 282 -6.62 -12.50 4.16
N ASP A 283 -6.08 -13.16 5.17
CA ASP A 283 -4.64 -13.40 5.27
C ASP A 283 -4.21 -14.47 4.24
N ALA A 284 -5.04 -15.49 3.98
CA ALA A 284 -4.82 -16.47 2.92
C ALA A 284 -4.79 -15.82 1.51
N GLU A 285 -5.69 -14.89 1.23
CA GLU A 285 -5.67 -14.13 -0.03
C GLU A 285 -4.37 -13.32 -0.17
N LYS A 286 -3.85 -12.74 0.92
CA LYS A 286 -2.55 -12.05 0.91
C LYS A 286 -1.39 -13.01 0.68
N ILE A 287 -1.39 -14.19 1.33
CA ILE A 287 -0.38 -15.24 1.13
C ILE A 287 -0.34 -15.61 -0.35
N LYS A 288 -1.49 -15.96 -0.92
CA LYS A 288 -1.65 -16.30 -2.33
C LYS A 288 -1.10 -15.21 -3.25
N GLN A 289 -1.52 -13.95 -3.06
CA GLN A 289 -1.03 -12.82 -3.86
C GLN A 289 0.48 -12.64 -3.77
N HIS A 290 1.05 -12.79 -2.57
CA HIS A 290 2.48 -12.67 -2.39
C HIS A 290 3.25 -13.78 -3.08
N VAL A 291 2.80 -15.03 -2.94
CA VAL A 291 3.40 -16.20 -3.60
C VAL A 291 3.34 -16.06 -5.12
N LEU A 292 2.18 -15.70 -5.69
CA LEU A 292 2.06 -15.47 -7.13
C LEU A 292 2.89 -14.27 -7.63
N SER A 293 3.11 -13.24 -6.79
CA SER A 293 3.94 -12.09 -7.18
C SER A 293 5.43 -12.42 -7.32
N MET A 294 5.90 -13.56 -6.80
CA MET A 294 7.29 -14.01 -6.94
C MET A 294 7.63 -14.39 -8.38
N GLU A 295 6.63 -14.86 -9.14
CA GLU A 295 6.75 -15.15 -10.58
C GLU A 295 6.81 -13.85 -11.40
N GLN A 296 5.86 -12.94 -11.19
CA GLN A 296 5.74 -11.70 -11.98
C GLN A 296 7.00 -10.83 -11.92
N LYS A 297 7.68 -10.78 -10.77
CA LYS A 297 8.93 -10.01 -10.62
C LYS A 297 10.07 -10.57 -11.47
N GLN A 298 10.10 -11.87 -11.73
CA GLN A 298 11.13 -12.50 -12.53
C GLN A 298 10.75 -12.55 -14.01
N GLU A 299 9.48 -12.74 -14.39
CA GLU A 299 9.02 -12.57 -15.78
C GLU A 299 9.34 -11.16 -16.30
N LEU A 300 9.03 -10.13 -15.52
CA LEU A 300 9.41 -8.74 -15.81
C LEU A 300 10.95 -8.56 -15.89
N SER A 301 11.71 -9.28 -15.05
CA SER A 301 13.18 -9.23 -15.07
C SER A 301 13.77 -9.99 -16.26
N GLN A 302 13.16 -11.11 -16.68
CA GLN A 302 13.59 -11.94 -17.80
C GLN A 302 13.18 -11.31 -19.13
N GLU A 303 12.02 -10.66 -19.22
CA GLU A 303 11.61 -9.83 -20.35
C GLU A 303 12.55 -8.64 -20.53
N MET A 304 12.92 -7.95 -19.44
CA MET A 304 13.96 -6.91 -19.47
C MET A 304 15.32 -7.48 -19.94
N MET A 305 15.75 -8.64 -19.41
CA MET A 305 17.01 -9.27 -19.83
C MET A 305 16.99 -9.85 -21.26
N ALA A 306 15.83 -10.29 -21.75
CA ALA A 306 15.64 -10.78 -23.12
C ALA A 306 15.62 -9.62 -24.12
N GLN A 307 15.04 -8.48 -23.74
CA GLN A 307 15.16 -7.22 -24.48
C GLN A 307 16.63 -6.76 -24.53
N ASP A 308 17.35 -6.80 -23.41
CA ASP A 308 18.78 -6.45 -23.36
C ASP A 308 19.64 -7.41 -24.21
N LYS A 309 19.32 -8.72 -24.23
CA LYS A 309 20.02 -9.71 -25.05
C LYS A 309 19.71 -9.61 -26.55
N ALA A 310 18.48 -9.24 -26.93
CA ALA A 310 18.10 -9.02 -28.33
C ALA A 310 18.76 -7.76 -28.91
N VAL A 311 19.05 -6.76 -28.07
CA VAL A 311 19.85 -5.58 -28.44
C VAL A 311 21.34 -5.91 -28.57
N ALA A 312 21.83 -6.91 -27.83
CA ALA A 312 23.26 -7.27 -27.79
C ALA A 312 23.77 -8.16 -28.95
N SER A 313 22.93 -8.64 -29.88
CA SER A 313 23.33 -9.62 -30.91
C SER A 313 23.67 -9.04 -32.30
N SER A 314 24.15 -7.80 -32.40
CA SER A 314 24.79 -7.25 -33.61
C SER A 314 26.33 -7.21 -33.45
N PRO A 315 27.16 -7.63 -34.43
CA PRO A 315 28.57 -7.96 -34.19
C PRO A 315 29.59 -6.81 -34.44
N ALA A 316 30.77 -7.00 -33.82
CA ALA A 316 32.06 -6.25 -33.84
C ALA A 316 32.23 -5.24 -32.68
N GLU A 317 33.24 -5.29 -31.77
CA GLU A 317 34.55 -5.95 -31.72
C GLU A 317 35.01 -6.17 -30.25
N LYS A 318 35.83 -7.19 -30.01
CA LYS A 318 36.42 -7.59 -28.70
C LYS A 318 37.87 -7.13 -28.58
N LYS A 319 38.29 -6.73 -27.35
CA LYS A 319 39.48 -7.17 -26.56
C LYS A 319 39.75 -6.17 -25.41
N GLU A 320 40.21 -6.49 -24.21
CA GLU A 320 40.61 -7.73 -23.50
C GLU A 320 40.78 -7.37 -21.99
N HIS A 321 40.23 -8.21 -21.07
CA HIS A 321 40.74 -8.68 -19.75
C HIS A 321 41.54 -7.76 -18.78
N LEU A 322 41.52 -7.86 -17.44
CA LEU A 322 40.92 -8.75 -16.41
C LEU A 322 41.31 -8.15 -15.03
N ASP A 323 40.54 -8.48 -13.98
CA ASP A 323 40.87 -8.45 -12.53
C ASP A 323 41.13 -7.11 -11.82
N ALA A 324 40.29 -6.79 -10.84
CA ALA A 324 40.74 -6.68 -9.45
C ALA A 324 39.58 -6.60 -8.44
N ARG A 325 39.81 -7.33 -7.35
CA ARG A 325 39.04 -7.44 -6.11
C ARG A 325 38.83 -6.09 -5.40
N VAL A 326 37.71 -6.05 -4.67
CA VAL A 326 37.53 -5.51 -3.31
C VAL A 326 38.80 -4.89 -2.70
N HIS A 327 38.79 -3.58 -2.45
CA HIS A 327 39.25 -2.94 -1.20
C HIS A 327 39.18 -1.41 -1.31
N LEU A 328 38.49 -0.76 -0.37
CA LEU A 328 38.79 0.61 0.01
C LEU A 328 38.53 0.76 1.52
N TRP A 329 39.60 0.72 2.32
CA TRP A 329 39.82 1.62 3.48
C TRP A 329 41.35 1.77 3.67
N HIS A 330 41.82 2.97 3.35
CA HIS A 330 42.97 3.75 3.84
C HIS A 330 44.39 3.16 3.94
N GLU A 331 45.30 3.79 3.20
CA GLU A 331 46.76 3.69 3.26
C GLU A 331 47.39 4.41 4.45
N ASN A 332 48.55 3.91 4.88
CA ASN A 332 49.60 4.66 5.56
C ASN A 332 50.99 4.17 5.07
N GLU A 333 51.88 5.13 4.80
CA GLU A 333 53.03 5.09 3.86
C GLU A 333 54.25 4.21 4.20
N THR A 334 54.13 3.13 4.97
CA THR A 334 55.27 2.18 5.12
C THR A 334 54.91 0.69 5.09
N GLY A 335 53.64 0.33 4.90
CA GLY A 335 53.24 -1.04 4.54
C GLY A 335 53.64 -2.15 5.52
N LYS A 336 54.05 -1.84 6.76
CA LYS A 336 54.40 -2.83 7.79
C LYS A 336 53.26 -3.00 8.81
N PRO A 337 52.98 -4.23 9.28
CA PRO A 337 52.04 -4.47 10.36
C PRO A 337 52.43 -3.69 11.63
N LEU A 338 51.45 -3.15 12.36
CA LEU A 338 51.64 -2.33 13.57
C LEU A 338 52.57 -2.99 14.62
N GLN A 339 52.51 -4.31 14.72
CA GLN A 339 53.37 -5.12 15.58
C GLN A 339 54.86 -5.02 15.19
N GLU A 340 55.15 -5.01 13.90
CA GLU A 340 56.50 -4.94 13.34
C GLU A 340 57.06 -3.52 13.41
N PHE A 341 56.20 -2.50 13.31
CA PHE A 341 56.56 -1.10 13.53
C PHE A 341 56.97 -0.82 14.98
N LEU A 342 56.33 -1.49 15.95
CA LEU A 342 56.63 -1.35 17.38
C LEU A 342 57.74 -2.29 17.87
N GLY A 343 58.21 -3.22 17.04
CA GLY A 343 59.31 -4.14 17.38
C GLY A 343 58.98 -5.15 18.50
N LEU A 344 57.69 -5.47 18.71
CA LEU A 344 57.23 -6.33 19.81
C LEU A 344 57.09 -7.79 19.37
N SER A 345 57.51 -8.73 20.23
CA SER A 345 57.23 -10.16 20.04
C SER A 345 55.72 -10.45 20.20
N ASP A 346 55.25 -11.59 19.68
CA ASP A 346 53.82 -11.97 19.72
C ASP A 346 53.23 -11.92 21.14
N ASP A 347 53.96 -12.42 22.13
CA ASP A 347 53.53 -12.41 23.53
C ASP A 347 53.51 -11.00 24.13
N ALA A 348 54.45 -10.14 23.73
CA ALA A 348 54.52 -8.74 24.16
C ALA A 348 53.45 -7.87 23.50
N PHE A 349 53.09 -8.16 22.24
CA PHE A 349 52.01 -7.50 21.54
C PHE A 349 50.64 -7.90 22.10
N ALA A 350 50.47 -9.18 22.46
CA ALA A 350 49.30 -9.66 23.18
C ALA A 350 49.21 -9.10 24.62
N ALA A 351 50.35 -8.81 25.27
CA ALA A 351 50.40 -8.12 26.56
C ALA A 351 50.08 -6.61 26.41
N TYR A 352 50.61 -5.94 25.39
CA TYR A 352 50.30 -4.55 25.04
C TYR A 352 48.78 -4.33 24.83
N LEU A 353 48.12 -5.27 24.16
CA LEU A 353 46.66 -5.27 23.99
C LEU A 353 45.87 -5.61 25.27
N ARG A 354 46.53 -6.17 26.29
CA ARG A 354 45.93 -6.53 27.58
C ARG A 354 46.17 -5.47 28.68
N ASP A 355 47.24 -4.69 28.59
CA ASP A 355 47.68 -3.75 29.63
C ASP A 355 47.23 -2.29 29.36
N GLU A 356 46.93 -1.94 28.11
CA GLU A 356 46.16 -0.72 27.78
C GLU A 356 44.68 -0.93 28.11
N GLY A 357 44.36 -0.83 29.40
CA GLY A 357 43.00 -0.72 29.90
C GLY A 357 42.33 0.54 29.34
N VAL A 358 41.68 0.42 28.19
CA VAL A 358 40.77 1.45 27.67
C VAL A 358 39.53 1.48 28.57
N GLY A 359 39.63 2.24 29.65
CA GLY A 359 38.47 2.87 30.26
C GLY A 359 37.69 3.59 29.16
N LYS A 360 36.36 3.36 29.14
CA LYS A 360 35.42 3.97 28.20
C LYS A 360 35.78 5.44 27.96
N ALA A 361 36.22 5.77 26.75
CA ALA A 361 36.18 7.14 26.27
C ALA A 361 34.74 7.66 26.44
N PRO A 362 34.53 8.92 26.89
CA PRO A 362 33.18 9.47 26.99
C PRO A 362 32.51 9.38 25.60
N PRO A 363 31.29 8.84 25.49
CA PRO A 363 30.60 8.77 24.21
C PRO A 363 30.50 10.16 23.58
N ALA A 364 30.95 10.26 22.33
CA ALA A 364 30.86 11.46 21.52
C ALA A 364 29.40 11.97 21.43
N PRO A 365 29.18 13.28 21.29
CA PRO A 365 27.84 13.84 21.11
C PRO A 365 27.15 13.24 19.87
N ALA A 366 25.81 13.20 19.89
CA ALA A 366 25.01 12.63 18.82
C ALA A 366 25.34 13.30 17.47
N LYS A 367 25.87 12.53 16.51
CA LYS A 367 26.24 13.06 15.18
C LYS A 367 25.05 13.34 14.27
N GLU A 368 23.91 12.72 14.55
CA GLU A 368 22.66 12.90 13.84
C GLU A 368 21.47 12.68 14.80
N LYS A 369 20.25 12.84 14.30
CA LYS A 369 19.03 12.57 15.06
C LYS A 369 18.90 11.07 15.36
N ILE A 370 19.01 10.68 16.63
CA ILE A 370 18.92 9.27 17.07
C ILE A 370 17.63 9.08 17.87
N PHE A 371 16.76 8.15 17.46
CA PHE A 371 15.56 7.83 18.23
C PHE A 371 15.90 7.02 19.49
N LEU A 372 15.15 7.25 20.56
CA LEU A 372 15.37 6.70 21.89
C LEU A 372 14.15 5.88 22.34
N ALA A 373 14.40 4.72 22.92
CA ALA A 373 13.38 3.84 23.50
C ALA A 373 12.98 4.32 24.90
N VAL A 374 12.42 5.54 24.99
CA VAL A 374 12.01 6.15 26.25
C VAL A 374 10.59 5.71 26.59
N SER A 375 10.42 4.95 27.67
CA SER A 375 9.08 4.64 28.20
C SER A 375 8.42 5.86 28.81
N PHE A 376 7.09 5.82 28.92
CA PHE A 376 6.31 6.94 29.44
C PHE A 376 6.74 7.37 30.85
N ARG A 377 7.22 6.43 31.69
CA ARG A 377 7.69 6.70 33.05
C ARG A 377 9.01 7.47 33.07
N GLU A 378 9.83 7.31 32.05
CA GLU A 378 11.17 7.91 31.98
C GLU A 378 11.22 9.18 31.13
N LYS A 379 10.09 9.58 30.55
CA LYS A 379 9.98 10.75 29.66
C LYS A 379 10.57 12.05 30.26
N ASP A 380 10.32 12.30 31.54
CA ASP A 380 10.77 13.54 32.20
C ASP A 380 12.27 13.48 32.49
N ARG A 381 12.82 12.30 32.77
CA ARG A 381 14.26 12.05 32.93
C ARG A 381 14.99 12.17 31.59
N ALA A 382 14.44 11.57 30.52
CA ALA A 382 14.99 11.67 29.18
C ALA A 382 14.96 13.12 28.68
N LYS A 383 13.86 13.85 28.92
CA LYS A 383 13.74 15.27 28.59
C LYS A 383 14.75 16.14 29.37
N ALA A 384 14.92 15.90 30.67
CA ALA A 384 15.92 16.58 31.48
C ALA A 384 17.37 16.27 31.03
N ALA A 385 17.60 15.08 30.48
CA ALA A 385 18.85 14.65 29.88
C ALA A 385 19.08 15.19 28.44
N GLY A 386 18.10 15.89 27.85
CA GLY A 386 18.23 16.56 26.54
C GLY A 386 17.44 15.92 25.39
N ALA A 387 16.61 14.89 25.64
CA ALA A 387 15.77 14.28 24.62
C ALA A 387 14.61 15.19 24.19
N LYS A 388 14.22 15.10 22.92
CA LYS A 388 13.09 15.80 22.31
C LYS A 388 12.04 14.80 21.81
N TRP A 389 10.79 15.24 21.67
CA TRP A 389 9.70 14.41 21.16
C TRP A 389 9.43 14.69 19.68
N ASP A 390 9.35 13.64 18.86
CA ASP A 390 8.92 13.70 17.47
C ASP A 390 7.42 13.39 17.36
N GLY A 391 6.61 14.39 17.03
CA GLY A 391 5.15 14.24 16.91
C GLY A 391 4.70 13.37 15.72
N LYS A 392 5.51 13.26 14.67
CA LYS A 392 5.21 12.45 13.47
C LYS A 392 5.56 10.99 13.70
N ALA A 393 6.74 10.72 14.27
CA ALA A 393 7.19 9.37 14.60
C ALA A 393 6.62 8.85 15.93
N LYS A 394 6.06 9.73 16.77
CA LYS A 394 5.58 9.44 18.13
C LYS A 394 6.65 8.76 18.99
N LEU A 395 7.87 9.27 18.93
CA LEU A 395 9.05 8.76 19.63
C LEU A 395 9.90 9.88 20.23
N TRP A 396 10.63 9.55 21.29
CA TRP A 396 11.67 10.42 21.82
C TRP A 396 12.94 10.29 20.98
N TYR A 397 13.74 11.36 20.88
CA TYR A 397 14.99 11.37 20.13
C TYR A 397 16.04 12.27 20.77
N ALA A 398 17.31 11.91 20.61
CA ALA A 398 18.45 12.77 20.88
C ALA A 398 18.69 13.68 19.65
N PRO A 399 18.63 15.01 19.80
CA PRO A 399 18.99 15.93 18.71
C PRO A 399 20.48 15.85 18.40
N GLU A 400 20.88 16.28 17.20
CA GLU A 400 22.29 16.44 16.84
C GLU A 400 23.02 17.33 17.87
N GLY A 401 24.22 16.92 18.27
CA GLY A 401 25.02 17.55 19.33
C GLY A 401 24.64 17.14 20.75
N ALA A 402 23.61 16.29 20.96
CA ALA A 402 23.19 15.90 22.30
C ALA A 402 24.22 15.02 23.03
N ASP A 403 24.32 15.21 24.34
CA ASP A 403 25.26 14.48 25.20
C ASP A 403 24.81 13.02 25.40
N MET A 404 25.46 12.12 24.66
CA MET A 404 25.13 10.69 24.68
C MET A 404 25.57 9.99 25.98
N THR A 405 26.37 10.64 26.84
CA THR A 405 26.66 10.12 28.19
C THR A 405 25.39 10.08 29.05
N LYS A 406 24.48 11.05 28.83
CA LYS A 406 23.23 11.18 29.58
C LYS A 406 22.08 10.43 28.94
N LEU A 407 22.05 10.36 27.61
CA LEU A 407 20.95 9.78 26.84
C LEU A 407 21.17 8.31 26.43
N GLY A 408 22.40 7.80 26.56
CA GLY A 408 22.78 6.46 26.11
C GLY A 408 22.01 5.32 26.79
N THR A 409 21.43 5.54 27.97
CA THR A 409 20.61 4.55 28.68
C THR A 409 19.31 4.20 27.94
N TRP A 410 18.81 5.09 27.08
CA TRP A 410 17.60 4.86 26.26
C TRP A 410 17.93 4.42 24.82
N LEU A 411 19.19 4.05 24.56
CA LEU A 411 19.54 3.38 23.31
C LEU A 411 19.00 1.95 23.33
N PRO A 412 18.58 1.41 22.18
CA PRO A 412 18.02 0.07 22.11
C PRO A 412 19.04 -0.98 22.57
N SER A 413 18.77 -1.67 23.68
CA SER A 413 19.52 -2.86 24.07
C SER A 413 19.01 -4.08 23.31
N LYS A 414 19.92 -4.87 22.73
CA LYS A 414 19.60 -6.21 22.23
C LYS A 414 19.28 -7.10 23.43
N GLU A 415 18.02 -7.49 23.55
CA GLU A 415 17.42 -8.47 24.48
C GLU A 415 16.91 -7.98 25.85
N PRO A 416 15.64 -8.29 26.14
CA PRO A 416 15.24 -8.79 27.46
C PRO A 416 14.49 -10.13 27.36
N SER A 417 14.90 -11.11 28.17
CA SER A 417 14.22 -12.40 28.37
C SER A 417 13.00 -12.26 29.32
N PRO A 418 11.86 -12.96 29.09
CA PRO A 418 10.67 -12.82 29.93
C PRO A 418 10.81 -13.51 31.29
N ALA A 419 10.39 -12.83 32.36
CA ALA A 419 10.25 -13.39 33.71
C ALA A 419 8.94 -14.21 33.87
N PRO A 420 8.90 -15.26 34.71
CA PRO A 420 7.70 -16.04 34.95
C PRO A 420 6.65 -15.26 35.75
N THR A 421 5.37 -15.37 35.36
CA THR A 421 4.22 -14.63 35.92
C THR A 421 3.25 -15.52 36.69
N MET A 422 2.53 -14.93 37.67
CA MET A 422 1.54 -15.58 38.56
C MET A 422 0.27 -16.00 37.79
N ASP A 423 -0.43 -17.06 38.24
CA ASP A 423 -1.66 -17.53 37.57
C ASP A 423 -2.76 -16.44 37.58
N PRO A 424 -3.42 -16.17 36.45
CA PRO A 424 -4.46 -15.15 36.34
C PRO A 424 -5.62 -15.27 37.34
N LYS A 425 -6.00 -16.49 37.76
CA LYS A 425 -7.08 -16.67 38.74
C LYS A 425 -6.66 -16.18 40.12
N ASP A 426 -5.41 -16.40 40.49
CA ASP A 426 -4.86 -15.97 41.78
C ASP A 426 -4.69 -14.45 41.83
N GLU A 427 -4.27 -13.85 40.71
CA GLU A 427 -4.16 -12.39 40.59
C GLU A 427 -5.54 -11.72 40.69
N PHE A 428 -6.57 -12.26 40.02
CA PHE A 428 -7.92 -11.72 40.14
C PHE A 428 -8.50 -11.92 41.54
N ALA A 429 -8.22 -13.05 42.19
CA ALA A 429 -8.63 -13.31 43.56
C ALA A 429 -8.08 -12.26 44.54
N GLN A 430 -6.86 -11.75 44.30
CA GLN A 430 -6.27 -10.67 45.09
C GLN A 430 -7.00 -9.34 44.85
N ALA A 431 -7.29 -9.01 43.59
CA ALA A 431 -8.02 -7.78 43.23
C ALA A 431 -9.44 -7.74 43.83
N LEU A 432 -10.16 -8.87 43.82
CA LEU A 432 -11.49 -8.98 44.42
C LEU A 432 -11.45 -8.80 45.94
N ARG A 433 -10.46 -9.41 46.62
CA ARG A 433 -10.27 -9.25 48.07
C ARG A 433 -9.91 -7.81 48.46
N ALA A 434 -9.07 -7.15 47.67
CA ALA A 434 -8.73 -5.75 47.90
C ALA A 434 -9.95 -4.82 47.81
N ALA A 435 -10.93 -5.15 46.96
CA ALA A 435 -12.21 -4.44 46.83
C ALA A 435 -13.27 -4.86 47.88
N GLY A 436 -12.89 -5.70 48.85
CA GLY A 436 -13.77 -6.15 49.93
C GLY A 436 -14.78 -7.22 49.53
N LEU A 437 -14.55 -7.96 48.44
CA LEU A 437 -15.34 -9.14 48.06
C LEU A 437 -14.68 -10.40 48.65
N GLU A 438 -15.45 -11.20 49.39
CA GLU A 438 -14.94 -12.39 50.08
C GLU A 438 -15.13 -13.66 49.27
N LEU A 439 -14.05 -14.15 48.65
CA LEU A 439 -13.99 -15.46 48.01
C LEU A 439 -12.55 -15.98 47.93
N LYS A 440 -12.39 -17.31 47.95
CA LYS A 440 -11.08 -17.98 47.91
C LYS A 440 -10.47 -18.02 46.49
N VAL A 441 -11.24 -18.48 45.51
CA VAL A 441 -10.82 -18.57 44.10
C VAL A 441 -11.99 -18.13 43.21
N PRO A 442 -11.80 -17.17 42.30
CA PRO A 442 -12.84 -16.71 41.40
C PRO A 442 -13.12 -17.71 40.28
N ILE A 443 -14.40 -17.85 39.94
CA ILE A 443 -14.85 -18.60 38.76
C ILE A 443 -14.79 -17.64 37.56
N MET A 444 -13.95 -17.99 36.59
CA MET A 444 -13.65 -17.16 35.42
C MET A 444 -14.33 -17.70 34.15
N ASP A 445 -15.63 -17.97 34.22
CA ASP A 445 -16.43 -18.64 33.18
C ASP A 445 -17.19 -17.66 32.27
N GLY A 446 -16.88 -16.37 32.37
CA GLY A 446 -17.57 -15.31 31.65
C GLY A 446 -19.01 -15.08 32.11
N LYS A 447 -19.42 -15.57 33.29
CA LYS A 447 -20.74 -15.30 33.89
C LYS A 447 -20.63 -14.43 35.14
N ILE A 448 -21.74 -13.77 35.49
CA ILE A 448 -21.80 -12.93 36.69
C ILE A 448 -22.03 -13.82 37.91
N HIS A 449 -21.12 -13.74 38.87
CA HIS A 449 -21.17 -14.43 40.16
C HIS A 449 -21.44 -13.42 41.28
N ARG A 450 -22.37 -13.76 42.18
CA ARG A 450 -22.68 -12.95 43.36
C ARG A 450 -21.91 -13.46 44.57
N VAL A 451 -21.30 -12.56 45.34
CA VAL A 451 -20.46 -12.90 46.49
C VAL A 451 -20.74 -12.02 47.70
N PRO A 452 -20.46 -12.51 48.91
CA PRO A 452 -20.48 -11.68 50.11
C PRO A 452 -19.40 -10.59 50.06
N VAL A 453 -19.62 -9.53 50.84
CA VAL A 453 -18.64 -8.47 51.07
C VAL A 453 -18.19 -8.46 52.52
N THR A 454 -16.98 -7.98 52.77
CA THR A 454 -16.36 -8.00 54.10
C THR A 454 -17.23 -7.29 55.14
N GLY A 455 -17.50 -7.98 56.26
CA GLY A 455 -18.35 -7.50 57.35
C GLY A 455 -19.86 -7.80 57.18
N ARG A 456 -20.29 -8.38 56.06
CA ARG A 456 -21.67 -8.84 55.84
C ARG A 456 -21.70 -10.21 55.14
N SER A 457 -21.30 -11.25 55.88
CA SER A 457 -21.18 -12.62 55.36
C SER A 457 -22.50 -13.28 54.93
N ASN A 458 -23.65 -12.73 55.35
CA ASN A 458 -24.97 -13.32 55.11
C ASN A 458 -25.73 -12.69 53.91
N ALA A 459 -25.17 -11.69 53.25
CA ALA A 459 -25.79 -11.01 52.11
C ALA A 459 -24.84 -11.01 50.91
N LEU A 460 -25.37 -11.31 49.72
CA LEU A 460 -24.61 -11.37 48.47
C LEU A 460 -24.48 -9.97 47.83
N ASP A 461 -23.94 -9.03 48.58
CA ASP A 461 -23.84 -7.60 48.23
C ASP A 461 -22.61 -7.25 47.37
N GLY A 462 -21.98 -8.24 46.74
CA GLY A 462 -20.93 -8.09 45.73
C GLY A 462 -21.24 -8.89 44.46
N ALA A 463 -20.69 -8.45 43.32
CA ALA A 463 -20.74 -9.19 42.07
C ALA A 463 -19.39 -9.11 41.34
N TYR A 464 -19.03 -10.18 40.63
CA TYR A 464 -17.90 -10.16 39.71
C TYR A 464 -18.17 -11.05 38.50
N GLN A 465 -17.43 -10.83 37.42
CA GLN A 465 -17.43 -11.66 36.23
C GLN A 465 -16.01 -11.70 35.69
N GLY A 466 -15.48 -12.90 35.51
CA GLY A 466 -14.12 -13.11 35.05
C GLY A 466 -14.07 -13.94 33.77
N PHE A 467 -13.07 -13.69 32.95
CA PHE A 467 -12.85 -14.20 31.61
C PHE A 467 -11.43 -14.76 31.53
N LEU A 468 -11.26 -15.97 30.99
CA LEU A 468 -9.95 -16.55 30.64
C LEU A 468 -9.73 -16.62 29.12
N ASP A 469 -10.73 -16.23 28.34
CA ASP A 469 -10.70 -16.22 26.88
C ASP A 469 -9.95 -14.98 26.36
N GLY A 470 -8.92 -15.23 25.53
CA GLY A 470 -8.06 -14.18 24.99
C GLY A 470 -7.05 -13.72 26.05
N HIS A 471 -7.16 -12.46 26.48
CA HIS A 471 -6.34 -11.93 27.58
C HIS A 471 -7.17 -11.98 28.87
N PRO A 472 -6.77 -12.77 29.89
CA PRO A 472 -7.59 -12.94 31.07
C PRO A 472 -7.98 -11.60 31.69
N ALA A 473 -9.26 -11.42 31.95
CA ALA A 473 -9.83 -10.15 32.36
C ALA A 473 -11.07 -10.36 33.20
N GLY A 474 -11.60 -9.30 33.80
CA GLY A 474 -12.80 -9.39 34.60
C GLY A 474 -13.29 -8.03 35.03
N TRP A 475 -14.41 -8.01 35.73
CA TRP A 475 -14.89 -6.84 36.44
C TRP A 475 -15.55 -7.26 37.75
N PHE A 476 -15.64 -6.31 38.68
CA PHE A 476 -16.30 -6.51 39.95
C PHE A 476 -16.99 -5.25 40.44
N GLN A 477 -17.97 -5.44 41.33
CA GLN A 477 -18.73 -4.39 41.96
C GLN A 477 -19.06 -4.76 43.41
N ASN A 478 -18.80 -3.84 44.32
CA ASN A 478 -19.24 -3.89 45.71
C ASN A 478 -20.44 -2.96 45.87
N TYR A 479 -21.63 -3.49 46.16
CA TYR A 479 -22.86 -2.70 46.22
C TYR A 479 -23.01 -1.91 47.53
N VAL A 480 -22.19 -2.21 48.55
CA VAL A 480 -22.19 -1.48 49.83
C VAL A 480 -21.32 -0.23 49.73
N THR A 481 -20.13 -0.34 49.11
CA THR A 481 -19.23 0.81 48.92
C THR A 481 -19.52 1.58 47.63
N GLY A 482 -20.28 0.99 46.70
CA GLY A 482 -20.54 1.54 45.37
C GLY A 482 -19.37 1.39 44.40
N GLU A 483 -18.27 0.76 44.82
CA GLU A 483 -17.07 0.58 43.99
C GLU A 483 -17.33 -0.40 42.85
N LYS A 484 -16.98 0.00 41.62
CA LYS A 484 -17.04 -0.86 40.43
C LYS A 484 -15.78 -0.66 39.61
N ASN A 485 -15.06 -1.75 39.34
CA ASN A 485 -13.79 -1.71 38.63
C ASN A 485 -13.65 -2.89 37.64
N THR A 486 -12.76 -2.72 36.67
CA THR A 486 -12.36 -3.78 35.73
C THR A 486 -10.93 -4.22 36.03
N TRP A 487 -10.64 -5.49 35.81
CA TRP A 487 -9.36 -6.14 36.05
C TRP A 487 -8.89 -6.84 34.77
N LYS A 488 -7.57 -6.89 34.56
CA LYS A 488 -6.91 -7.62 33.47
C LYS A 488 -5.65 -8.27 34.04
N ALA A 489 -5.36 -9.50 33.64
CA ALA A 489 -4.21 -10.25 34.13
C ALA A 489 -2.91 -9.64 33.64
N HIS A 490 -1.98 -9.44 34.56
CA HIS A 490 -0.64 -8.99 34.24
C HIS A 490 0.23 -10.19 33.89
N GLY A 491 0.17 -10.58 32.61
CA GLY A 491 0.99 -11.67 32.05
C GLY A 491 1.28 -11.61 30.55
N HIS A 492 0.60 -10.75 29.78
CA HIS A 492 0.89 -10.48 28.36
C HIS A 492 0.73 -9.00 28.03
N THR A 493 1.53 -8.16 28.67
CA THR A 493 1.76 -6.80 28.17
C THR A 493 3.25 -6.66 27.94
N LEU A 494 3.65 -6.35 26.71
CA LEU A 494 4.96 -5.77 26.45
C LEU A 494 5.12 -4.63 27.46
N THR A 495 6.19 -4.67 28.26
CA THR A 495 6.54 -3.58 29.15
C THR A 495 6.59 -2.27 28.37
N GLU A 496 6.40 -1.13 29.03
CA GLU A 496 6.47 0.16 28.33
C GLU A 496 7.82 0.37 27.64
N ASP A 497 8.89 -0.23 28.17
CA ASP A 497 10.22 -0.26 27.55
C ASP A 497 10.22 -1.14 26.28
N GLN A 498 9.60 -2.32 26.29
CA GLN A 498 9.45 -3.17 25.11
C GLN A 498 8.58 -2.54 24.01
N LYS A 499 7.51 -1.83 24.37
CA LYS A 499 6.70 -1.06 23.41
C LYS A 499 7.47 0.11 22.81
N ALA A 500 8.32 0.77 23.60
CA ALA A 500 9.18 1.84 23.11
C ALA A 500 10.23 1.30 22.12
N SER A 501 10.84 0.14 22.42
CA SER A 501 11.79 -0.54 21.52
C SER A 501 11.17 -1.00 20.20
N LEU A 502 9.96 -1.55 20.20
CA LEU A 502 9.27 -1.96 18.97
C LEU A 502 8.87 -0.78 18.07
N LYS A 503 8.41 0.33 18.67
CA LYS A 503 8.11 1.56 17.93
C LYS A 503 9.39 2.16 17.31
N LEU A 504 10.48 2.13 18.07
CA LEU A 504 11.80 2.53 17.60
C LEU A 504 12.24 1.71 16.39
N GLU A 505 12.15 0.38 16.47
CA GLU A 505 12.51 -0.51 15.36
C GLU A 505 11.65 -0.24 14.11
N ALA A 506 10.34 -0.02 14.27
CA ALA A 506 9.46 0.33 13.17
C ALA A 506 9.83 1.67 12.52
N ALA A 507 10.25 2.67 13.32
CA ALA A 507 10.71 3.97 12.83
C ALA A 507 12.05 3.86 12.10
N GLU A 508 13.00 3.06 12.60
CA GLU A 508 14.29 2.78 11.96
C GLU A 508 14.09 2.05 10.61
N ARG A 509 13.22 1.04 10.57
CA ARG A 509 12.83 0.37 9.30
C ARG A 509 12.19 1.36 8.32
N GLY A 510 11.39 2.31 8.81
CA GLY A 510 10.83 3.40 8.02
C GLY A 510 11.90 4.34 7.43
N GLN A 511 12.84 4.79 8.27
CA GLN A 511 13.96 5.63 7.84
C GLN A 511 14.87 4.91 6.83
N ARG A 512 15.12 3.62 7.03
CA ARG A 512 15.91 2.81 6.09
C ARG A 512 15.26 2.75 4.70
N ARG A 513 13.94 2.47 4.63
CA ARG A 513 13.21 2.48 3.35
C ARG A 513 13.25 3.85 2.66
N GLU A 514 13.14 4.92 3.42
CA GLU A 514 13.22 6.28 2.87
C GLU A 514 14.63 6.58 2.33
N ARG A 515 15.68 6.23 3.08
CA ARG A 515 17.08 6.36 2.64
C ARG A 515 17.34 5.55 1.37
N GLU A 516 16.87 4.29 1.32
CA GLU A 516 17.01 3.44 0.14
C GLU A 516 16.25 3.99 -1.08
N ARG A 517 15.06 4.59 -0.87
CA ARG A 517 14.30 5.25 -1.94
C ARG A 517 15.02 6.48 -2.47
N LEU A 518 15.52 7.35 -1.59
CA LEU A 518 16.27 8.55 -1.98
C LEU A 518 17.56 8.19 -2.72
N ALA A 519 18.32 7.22 -2.20
CA ALA A 519 19.53 6.73 -2.86
C ALA A 519 19.24 6.21 -4.28
N ARG A 520 18.15 5.45 -4.46
CA ARG A 520 17.74 4.98 -5.78
C ARG A 520 17.31 6.12 -6.71
N GLN A 521 16.62 7.12 -6.19
CA GLN A 521 16.28 8.33 -6.96
C GLN A 521 17.53 9.12 -7.38
N ASP A 522 18.53 9.23 -6.51
CA ASP A 522 19.81 9.87 -6.81
C ASP A 522 20.60 9.11 -7.88
N ASP A 523 20.57 7.77 -7.82
CA ASP A 523 21.19 6.92 -8.85
C ASP A 523 20.55 7.12 -10.22
N VAL A 524 19.21 7.10 -10.29
CA VAL A 524 18.47 7.35 -11.53
C VAL A 524 18.70 8.78 -12.02
N ALA A 525 18.72 9.78 -11.14
CA ALA A 525 19.00 11.17 -11.49
C ALA A 525 20.38 11.33 -12.16
N ARG A 526 21.40 10.63 -11.63
CA ARG A 526 22.75 10.63 -12.22
C ARG A 526 22.76 10.01 -13.62
N GLN A 527 22.11 8.86 -13.79
CA GLN A 527 22.01 8.18 -15.08
C GLN A 527 21.25 9.04 -16.11
N CYS A 528 20.10 9.58 -15.71
CA CYS A 528 19.30 10.48 -16.53
C CYS A 528 20.12 11.69 -16.98
N ARG A 529 20.88 12.30 -16.06
CA ARG A 529 21.70 13.47 -16.38
C ARG A 529 22.81 13.13 -17.37
N GLN A 530 23.56 12.06 -17.13
CA GLN A 530 24.62 11.61 -18.02
C GLN A 530 24.09 11.31 -19.42
N ALA A 531 22.99 10.55 -19.51
CA ALA A 531 22.38 10.20 -20.78
C ALA A 531 21.82 11.43 -21.50
N PHE A 532 21.11 12.31 -20.79
CA PHE A 532 20.52 13.51 -21.36
C PHE A 532 21.57 14.51 -21.81
N GLU A 533 22.63 14.75 -21.04
CA GLU A 533 23.71 15.67 -21.40
C GLU A 533 24.52 15.19 -22.62
N ALA A 534 24.72 13.87 -22.76
CA ALA A 534 25.44 13.27 -23.88
C ALA A 534 24.72 13.43 -25.24
N LEU A 535 23.41 13.67 -25.25
CA LEU A 535 22.64 13.87 -26.47
C LEU A 535 22.88 15.27 -27.06
N PRO A 536 22.90 15.42 -28.39
CA PRO A 536 23.00 16.72 -29.02
C PRO A 536 21.76 17.58 -28.72
N PRO A 537 21.85 18.91 -28.90
CA PRO A 537 20.65 19.74 -28.98
C PRO A 537 19.66 19.19 -30.01
N ILE A 538 18.36 19.35 -29.75
CA ILE A 538 17.33 18.93 -30.70
C ILE A 538 17.52 19.61 -32.06
N ARG A 539 17.25 18.87 -33.14
CA ARG A 539 17.37 19.40 -34.50
C ARG A 539 16.52 20.65 -34.72
N PRO A 540 16.92 21.56 -35.64
CA PRO A 540 16.11 22.71 -36.00
C PRO A 540 14.70 22.31 -36.42
N ILE A 541 13.70 23.14 -36.10
CA ILE A 541 12.28 22.84 -36.38
C ILE A 541 11.99 22.51 -37.85
N ALA A 542 12.75 23.09 -38.80
CA ALA A 542 12.61 22.82 -40.22
C ALA A 542 13.02 21.39 -40.62
N GLU A 543 13.82 20.72 -39.80
CA GLU A 543 14.31 19.34 -40.00
C GLU A 543 13.62 18.36 -39.05
N LEU A 544 12.70 18.84 -38.21
CA LEU A 544 12.05 18.08 -37.16
C LEU A 544 10.73 17.48 -37.66
N ASP A 545 10.70 16.16 -37.84
CA ASP A 545 9.51 15.41 -38.26
C ASP A 545 8.96 14.54 -37.12
N HIS A 546 8.87 15.10 -35.90
CA HIS A 546 8.34 14.36 -34.76
C HIS A 546 6.80 14.47 -34.70
N PRO A 547 6.03 13.38 -34.88
CA PRO A 547 4.58 13.45 -35.06
C PRO A 547 3.84 14.11 -33.89
N TYR A 548 4.32 13.92 -32.66
CA TYR A 548 3.73 14.56 -31.48
C TYR A 548 3.77 16.09 -31.55
N LEU A 549 4.92 16.70 -31.90
CA LEU A 549 5.09 18.16 -31.95
C LEU A 549 4.31 18.75 -33.11
N LEU A 550 4.30 18.08 -34.27
CA LEU A 550 3.49 18.46 -35.42
C LEU A 550 1.99 18.43 -35.10
N ARG A 551 1.51 17.33 -34.51
CA ARG A 551 0.10 17.17 -34.12
C ARG A 551 -0.32 18.18 -33.06
N LYS A 552 0.55 18.48 -32.09
CA LYS A 552 0.28 19.48 -31.05
C LYS A 552 0.52 20.91 -31.52
N GLY A 553 1.19 21.12 -32.65
CA GLY A 553 1.45 22.44 -33.24
C GLY A 553 2.38 23.30 -32.39
N VAL A 554 3.35 22.69 -31.69
CA VAL A 554 4.24 23.39 -30.75
C VAL A 554 5.72 23.20 -31.11
N PRO A 555 6.55 24.25 -30.98
CA PRO A 555 8.00 24.15 -31.18
C PRO A 555 8.71 23.38 -30.05
N PRO A 556 9.90 22.81 -30.31
CA PRO A 556 10.71 22.15 -29.29
C PRO A 556 11.46 23.17 -28.41
N LEU A 557 10.79 23.76 -27.41
CA LEU A 557 11.36 24.78 -26.52
C LEU A 557 11.86 24.21 -25.19
N GLY A 558 12.63 25.01 -24.45
CA GLY A 558 13.10 24.70 -23.09
C GLY A 558 14.20 23.64 -23.02
N GLY A 559 14.96 23.46 -24.10
CA GLY A 559 16.12 22.56 -24.11
C GLY A 559 15.76 21.08 -24.06
N ILE A 560 14.58 20.70 -24.56
CA ILE A 560 14.25 19.29 -24.82
C ILE A 560 15.22 18.71 -25.85
N LYS A 561 15.37 17.38 -25.83
CA LYS A 561 16.24 16.65 -26.75
C LYS A 561 15.46 15.54 -27.45
N GLU A 562 16.04 14.95 -28.48
CA GLU A 562 15.54 13.73 -29.09
C GLU A 562 16.52 12.58 -28.85
N SER A 563 16.02 11.34 -28.84
CA SER A 563 16.88 10.17 -28.85
C SER A 563 17.71 10.11 -30.12
N SER A 564 18.85 9.42 -30.10
CA SER A 564 19.77 9.33 -31.25
C SER A 564 19.12 8.72 -32.51
N ASP A 565 18.06 7.93 -32.36
CA ASP A 565 17.28 7.37 -33.47
C ASP A 565 16.10 8.25 -33.91
N GLY A 566 15.91 9.41 -33.26
CA GLY A 566 14.86 10.39 -33.55
C GLY A 566 13.44 9.95 -33.16
N LYS A 567 13.29 8.82 -32.45
CA LYS A 567 11.96 8.24 -32.14
C LYS A 567 11.31 8.75 -30.86
N LEU A 568 12.11 9.29 -29.94
CA LEU A 568 11.64 9.76 -28.64
C LEU A 568 11.99 11.23 -28.46
N LEU A 569 11.04 12.02 -27.96
CA LEU A 569 11.32 13.32 -27.35
C LEU A 569 11.59 13.13 -25.87
N LEU A 570 12.61 13.82 -25.38
CA LEU A 570 13.09 13.74 -24.02
C LEU A 570 12.90 15.11 -23.36
N ILE A 571 12.00 15.15 -22.37
CA ILE A 571 11.67 16.35 -21.60
C ILE A 571 12.29 16.20 -20.20
N PRO A 572 13.29 17.02 -19.83
CA PRO A 572 13.97 16.89 -18.54
C PRO A 572 13.11 17.37 -17.37
N LEU A 573 13.22 16.70 -16.21
CA LEU A 573 12.56 17.09 -14.96
C LEU A 573 13.59 17.61 -13.98
N TYR A 574 13.41 18.84 -13.52
CA TYR A 574 14.28 19.48 -12.55
C TYR A 574 13.59 19.62 -11.19
N ASN A 575 14.35 19.47 -10.10
CA ASN A 575 13.87 19.88 -8.77
C ASN A 575 14.05 21.40 -8.57
N ALA A 576 13.62 21.90 -7.41
CA ALA A 576 13.75 23.31 -7.03
C ALA A 576 15.22 23.79 -6.96
N GLN A 577 16.17 22.88 -6.79
CA GLN A 577 17.61 23.17 -6.79
C GLN A 577 18.19 23.27 -8.21
N GLY A 578 17.39 23.02 -9.25
CA GLY A 578 17.84 23.04 -10.64
C GLY A 578 18.56 21.77 -11.08
N GLU A 579 18.49 20.70 -10.30
CA GLU A 579 19.10 19.42 -10.63
C GLU A 579 18.19 18.59 -11.52
N LEU A 580 18.72 18.01 -12.61
CA LEU A 580 17.98 17.02 -13.39
C LEU A 580 17.80 15.75 -12.55
N ARG A 581 16.54 15.38 -12.30
CA ARG A 581 16.15 14.25 -11.44
C ARG A 581 15.46 13.11 -12.19
N ASN A 582 14.85 13.40 -13.33
CA ASN A 582 14.17 12.42 -14.18
C ASN A 582 14.05 12.98 -15.61
N VAL A 583 13.58 12.16 -16.56
CA VAL A 583 13.25 12.53 -17.94
C VAL A 583 11.90 11.91 -18.31
N GLN A 584 11.02 12.70 -18.92
CA GLN A 584 9.82 12.19 -19.58
C GLN A 584 10.15 11.91 -21.05
N GLU A 585 9.86 10.70 -21.48
CA GLU A 585 9.96 10.26 -22.87
C GLU A 585 8.58 10.33 -23.51
N ILE A 586 8.50 10.94 -24.68
CA ILE A 586 7.29 10.95 -25.52
C ILE A 586 7.64 10.27 -26.83
N ASP A 587 6.94 9.17 -27.14
CA ASP A 587 7.12 8.46 -28.39
C ASP A 587 6.32 9.09 -29.55
N TRP A 588 6.48 8.51 -30.74
CA TRP A 588 5.82 8.94 -31.98
C TRP A 588 4.27 8.92 -31.91
N GLU A 589 3.68 8.02 -31.13
CA GLU A 589 2.23 7.97 -30.91
C GLU A 589 1.78 9.04 -29.91
N GLY A 590 2.69 9.54 -29.09
CA GLY A 590 2.44 10.50 -28.02
C GLY A 590 2.26 9.84 -26.65
N ASN A 591 2.61 8.55 -26.51
CA ASN A 591 2.63 7.89 -25.22
C ASN A 591 3.77 8.47 -24.39
N LYS A 592 3.48 8.79 -23.13
CA LYS A 592 4.43 9.45 -22.23
C LYS A 592 4.86 8.47 -21.14
N LYS A 593 6.17 8.34 -20.92
CA LYS A 593 6.75 7.52 -19.85
C LYS A 593 7.80 8.31 -19.11
N PHE A 594 8.02 7.99 -17.84
CA PHE A 594 9.14 8.55 -17.06
C PHE A 594 10.16 7.46 -16.78
N GLN A 595 11.41 7.85 -16.52
CA GLN A 595 12.41 6.91 -16.05
C GLN A 595 11.98 6.30 -14.71
N LYS A 596 11.95 4.98 -14.67
CA LYS A 596 11.48 4.18 -13.53
C LYS A 596 12.34 4.49 -12.30
N ASP A 597 11.70 4.54 -11.13
CA ASP A 597 12.32 4.86 -9.84
C ASP A 597 12.93 6.26 -9.71
N GLY A 598 12.89 7.09 -10.76
CA GLY A 598 13.32 8.49 -10.71
C GLY A 598 12.35 9.39 -9.94
N GLN A 599 12.86 10.50 -9.41
CA GLN A 599 12.03 11.44 -8.65
C GLN A 599 11.12 12.24 -9.60
N LYS A 600 9.80 12.08 -9.46
CA LYS A 600 8.79 12.87 -10.18
C LYS A 600 8.17 13.95 -9.31
N SER A 601 7.78 13.59 -8.08
CA SER A 601 7.05 14.49 -7.19
C SER A 601 7.89 15.72 -6.84
N GLY A 602 7.30 16.90 -7.06
CA GLY A 602 7.95 18.21 -6.85
C GLY A 602 8.95 18.61 -7.94
N CYS A 603 9.20 17.74 -8.94
CA CYS A 603 10.03 18.08 -10.10
C CYS A 603 9.16 18.62 -11.24
N PHE A 604 9.72 19.53 -12.03
CA PHE A 604 9.03 20.25 -13.10
C PHE A 604 9.97 20.55 -14.26
N PHE A 605 9.40 20.81 -15.43
CA PHE A 605 10.16 21.32 -16.57
C PHE A 605 10.05 22.84 -16.65
N LYS A 606 11.12 23.50 -17.11
CA LYS A 606 11.28 24.95 -17.14
C LYS A 606 11.28 25.47 -18.58
N LEU A 607 10.43 26.46 -18.86
CA LEU A 607 10.41 27.22 -20.11
C LEU A 607 10.74 28.68 -19.81
N ASP A 608 11.82 29.18 -20.39
CA ASP A 608 12.30 30.58 -20.34
C ASP A 608 12.49 31.15 -18.92
N PHE A 609 13.05 30.36 -18.02
CA PHE A 609 13.41 30.82 -16.67
C PHE A 609 14.65 31.71 -16.65
N ASP A 610 15.51 31.61 -17.68
CA ASP A 610 16.86 32.20 -17.67
C ASP A 610 17.00 33.44 -18.57
N GLU A 611 16.02 33.80 -19.41
CA GLU A 611 16.28 34.78 -20.49
C GLU A 611 15.79 36.22 -20.28
N LYS A 612 14.75 36.56 -19.52
CA LYS A 612 14.30 37.97 -19.42
C LYS A 612 13.69 38.33 -18.08
N HIS A 613 14.03 39.55 -17.63
CA HIS A 613 13.59 40.18 -16.40
C HIS A 613 12.06 40.15 -16.24
N SER A 614 11.56 39.37 -15.27
CA SER A 614 10.87 39.87 -14.07
C SER A 614 10.29 38.65 -13.35
N THR A 615 10.86 38.31 -12.19
CA THR A 615 10.42 37.22 -11.31
C THR A 615 9.09 37.51 -10.62
N ASN A 616 8.29 38.43 -11.17
CA ASN A 616 7.03 38.85 -10.56
C ASN A 616 5.85 38.03 -11.06
N GLU A 617 5.97 37.26 -12.15
CA GLU A 617 4.91 36.36 -12.59
C GLU A 617 5.49 35.03 -13.13
N VAL A 618 4.92 33.91 -12.70
CA VAL A 618 5.26 32.56 -13.17
C VAL A 618 3.97 31.82 -13.49
N ILE A 619 3.92 31.12 -14.63
CA ILE A 619 2.78 30.29 -14.98
C ILE A 619 3.11 28.82 -14.75
N LEU A 620 2.16 28.06 -14.21
CA LEU A 620 2.25 26.61 -14.03
C LEU A 620 1.21 25.92 -14.91
N THR A 621 1.63 24.91 -15.68
CA THR A 621 0.74 24.08 -16.51
C THR A 621 0.89 22.60 -16.18
N GLU A 622 -0.07 21.77 -16.60
CA GLU A 622 0.02 20.32 -16.47
C GLU A 622 0.91 19.71 -17.56
N GLY A 623 0.57 19.87 -18.84
CA GLY A 623 1.30 19.26 -19.95
C GLY A 623 2.39 20.14 -20.58
N TYR A 624 3.38 19.51 -21.24
CA TYR A 624 4.43 20.20 -22.00
C TYR A 624 3.87 21.04 -23.16
N ALA A 625 3.00 20.45 -24.00
CA ALA A 625 2.41 21.17 -25.13
C ALA A 625 1.56 22.37 -24.68
N THR A 626 0.79 22.22 -23.60
CA THR A 626 0.08 23.31 -22.92
C THR A 626 1.07 24.37 -22.44
N GLY A 627 2.17 23.96 -21.81
CA GLY A 627 3.19 24.86 -21.33
C GLY A 627 3.85 25.69 -22.42
N VAL A 628 4.21 25.06 -23.55
CA VAL A 628 4.78 25.75 -24.72
C VAL A 628 3.76 26.70 -25.34
N SER A 629 2.52 26.27 -25.53
CA SER A 629 1.45 27.12 -26.06
C SER A 629 1.27 28.39 -25.22
N VAL A 630 1.25 28.24 -23.89
CA VAL A 630 1.12 29.35 -22.95
C VAL A 630 2.36 30.24 -22.93
N ASN A 631 3.56 29.66 -22.94
CA ASN A 631 4.82 30.39 -22.98
C ASN A 631 4.92 31.25 -24.24
N VAL A 632 4.67 30.68 -25.42
CA VAL A 632 4.71 31.39 -26.70
C VAL A 632 3.63 32.48 -26.78
N ALA A 633 2.42 32.22 -26.27
CA ALA A 633 1.33 33.20 -26.29
C ALA A 633 1.58 34.39 -25.35
N THR A 634 2.19 34.17 -24.20
CA THR A 634 2.31 35.18 -23.14
C THR A 634 3.70 35.78 -22.99
N ASN A 635 4.73 35.12 -23.55
CA ASN A 635 6.14 35.44 -23.36
C ASN A 635 6.53 35.52 -21.86
N LYS A 636 5.97 34.61 -21.04
CA LYS A 636 6.23 34.50 -19.60
C LYS A 636 6.93 33.18 -19.26
N PRO A 637 7.66 33.11 -18.13
CA PRO A 637 8.23 31.86 -17.63
C PRO A 637 7.13 30.84 -17.30
N VAL A 638 7.27 29.61 -17.80
CA VAL A 638 6.31 28.53 -17.58
C VAL A 638 6.98 27.31 -16.95
N ALA A 639 6.42 26.83 -15.85
CA ALA A 639 6.73 25.53 -15.27
C ALA A 639 5.69 24.48 -15.69
N VAL A 640 6.14 23.26 -15.96
CA VAL A 640 5.26 22.14 -16.35
C VAL A 640 5.32 21.05 -15.27
N ALA A 641 4.17 20.71 -14.69
CA ALA A 641 4.04 19.73 -13.60
C ALA A 641 3.90 18.28 -14.07
N PHE A 642 3.63 18.06 -15.35
CA PHE A 642 3.41 16.78 -16.05
C PHE A 642 2.11 16.03 -15.74
N ASP A 643 1.55 16.16 -14.53
CA ASP A 643 0.26 15.59 -14.17
C ASP A 643 -0.43 16.40 -13.06
N ALA A 644 -1.76 16.28 -12.99
CA ALA A 644 -2.59 16.97 -12.00
C ALA A 644 -2.18 16.67 -10.53
N GLY A 645 -1.65 15.48 -10.24
CA GLY A 645 -1.19 15.09 -8.90
C GLY A 645 0.10 15.79 -8.47
N ASN A 646 0.86 16.33 -9.42
CA ASN A 646 2.12 17.02 -9.17
C ASN A 646 2.00 18.56 -9.18
N LEU A 647 0.82 19.12 -9.52
CA LEU A 647 0.58 20.57 -9.52
C LEU A 647 0.84 21.21 -8.16
N GLU A 648 0.31 20.67 -7.06
CA GLU A 648 0.49 21.24 -5.72
C GLU A 648 1.95 21.15 -5.23
N PRO A 649 2.65 20.00 -5.31
CA PRO A 649 4.08 19.93 -5.00
C PRO A 649 4.92 20.94 -5.78
N VAL A 650 4.69 21.07 -7.09
CA VAL A 650 5.44 22.01 -7.94
C VAL A 650 5.07 23.46 -7.61
N ALA A 651 3.80 23.77 -7.39
CA ALA A 651 3.37 25.12 -6.99
C ALA A 651 4.04 25.57 -5.68
N LYS A 652 4.17 24.67 -4.70
CA LYS A 652 4.90 24.94 -3.45
C LYS A 652 6.38 25.21 -3.71
N SER A 653 7.04 24.36 -4.51
CA SER A 653 8.44 24.59 -4.93
C SER A 653 8.62 25.95 -5.63
N LEU A 654 7.70 26.33 -6.52
CA LEU A 654 7.72 27.63 -7.22
C LEU A 654 7.51 28.79 -6.25
N ARG A 655 6.60 28.67 -5.28
CA ARG A 655 6.40 29.69 -4.25
C ARG A 655 7.64 29.84 -3.36
N GLU A 656 8.35 28.76 -3.06
CA GLU A 656 9.61 28.82 -2.31
C GLU A 656 10.73 29.49 -3.12
N MET A 657 10.85 29.17 -4.42
CA MET A 657 11.85 29.78 -5.31
C MET A 657 11.54 31.24 -5.64
N PHE A 658 10.26 31.59 -5.79
CA PHE A 658 9.80 32.93 -6.12
C PHE A 658 8.72 33.41 -5.12
N PRO A 659 9.10 33.80 -3.90
CA PRO A 659 8.17 34.16 -2.84
C PRO A 659 7.18 35.27 -3.24
N GLU A 660 7.65 36.27 -3.98
CA GLU A 660 6.88 37.45 -4.38
C GLU A 660 6.26 37.32 -5.78
N ALA A 661 6.50 36.21 -6.49
CA ALA A 661 5.91 36.03 -7.82
C ALA A 661 4.40 35.82 -7.73
N LYS A 662 3.66 36.45 -8.62
CA LYS A 662 2.31 36.04 -8.97
C LYS A 662 2.38 34.70 -9.70
N ILE A 663 1.92 33.65 -9.04
CA ILE A 663 1.86 32.31 -9.64
C ILE A 663 0.46 32.08 -10.19
N THR A 664 0.36 31.85 -11.49
CA THR A 664 -0.89 31.54 -12.18
C THR A 664 -0.86 30.10 -12.68
N ILE A 665 -1.88 29.31 -12.33
CA ILE A 665 -1.99 27.91 -12.72
C ILE A 665 -3.00 27.81 -13.87
N CYS A 666 -2.54 27.42 -15.04
CA CYS A 666 -3.41 27.13 -16.19
C CYS A 666 -3.88 25.68 -16.08
N ALA A 667 -5.16 25.50 -15.80
CA ALA A 667 -5.78 24.19 -15.62
C ALA A 667 -6.20 23.56 -16.95
N ASP A 668 -6.13 22.24 -17.03
CA ASP A 668 -6.83 21.48 -18.06
C ASP A 668 -8.32 21.42 -17.69
N ASN A 669 -9.18 21.76 -18.65
CA ASN A 669 -10.63 21.80 -18.48
C ASN A 669 -11.25 20.48 -18.94
N ASP A 670 -11.19 19.44 -18.10
CA ASP A 670 -11.71 18.10 -18.31
C ASP A 670 -13.27 18.03 -18.29
N HIS A 671 -13.95 18.91 -19.03
CA HIS A 671 -15.41 19.10 -18.98
C HIS A 671 -16.25 17.90 -19.44
N SER A 672 -15.63 16.93 -20.12
CA SER A 672 -16.28 15.73 -20.66
C SER A 672 -16.20 14.51 -19.74
N ARG A 673 -15.48 14.58 -18.61
CA ARG A 673 -15.33 13.43 -17.70
C ARG A 673 -16.55 13.27 -16.80
N GLU A 674 -17.04 12.04 -16.70
CA GLU A 674 -18.20 11.66 -15.87
C GLU A 674 -17.96 11.86 -14.36
N HIS A 675 -16.70 12.01 -13.92
CA HIS A 675 -16.29 12.03 -12.50
C HIS A 675 -15.72 13.39 -12.03
N GLY A 676 -16.15 14.50 -12.64
CA GLY A 676 -15.68 15.84 -12.27
C GLY A 676 -14.45 16.32 -13.04
N ASN A 677 -14.08 17.59 -12.82
CA ASN A 677 -13.03 18.27 -13.59
C ASN A 677 -11.72 18.27 -12.79
N ILE A 678 -11.07 17.10 -12.77
CA ILE A 678 -9.89 16.84 -11.94
C ILE A 678 -8.77 17.85 -12.21
N GLY A 679 -8.53 18.23 -13.47
CA GLY A 679 -7.55 19.26 -13.83
C GLY A 679 -7.82 20.60 -13.16
N VAL A 680 -9.06 21.10 -13.24
CA VAL A 680 -9.49 22.35 -12.57
C VAL A 680 -9.44 22.23 -11.05
N GLU A 681 -9.91 21.12 -10.49
CA GLU A 681 -9.93 20.89 -9.03
C GLU A 681 -8.51 20.90 -8.46
N LYS A 682 -7.57 20.19 -9.10
CA LYS A 682 -6.18 20.11 -8.66
C LYS A 682 -5.43 21.43 -8.83
N ALA A 683 -5.67 22.14 -9.94
CA ALA A 683 -5.15 23.48 -10.13
C ALA A 683 -5.66 24.44 -9.05
N THR A 684 -6.94 24.34 -8.68
CA THR A 684 -7.56 25.15 -7.63
C THR A 684 -6.96 24.85 -6.25
N GLN A 685 -6.78 23.58 -5.90
CA GLN A 685 -6.13 23.17 -4.66
C GLN A 685 -4.68 23.68 -4.59
N ALA A 686 -3.93 23.53 -5.67
CA ALA A 686 -2.55 24.01 -5.77
C ALA A 686 -2.47 25.54 -5.60
N ALA A 687 -3.34 26.29 -6.29
CA ALA A 687 -3.38 27.75 -6.18
C ALA A 687 -3.75 28.21 -4.77
N GLN A 688 -4.74 27.58 -4.14
CA GLN A 688 -5.12 27.88 -2.75
C GLN A 688 -3.96 27.63 -1.78
N ALA A 689 -3.21 26.55 -1.96
CA ALA A 689 -2.09 26.19 -1.08
C ALA A 689 -0.95 27.23 -1.08
N ILE A 690 -0.81 28.04 -2.13
CA ILE A 690 0.28 29.01 -2.31
C ILE A 690 -0.19 30.45 -2.52
N GLY A 691 -1.48 30.73 -2.38
CA GLY A 691 -2.07 32.04 -2.71
C GLY A 691 -1.87 32.45 -4.17
N GLY A 692 -1.94 31.50 -5.11
CA GLY A 692 -1.88 31.73 -6.55
C GLY A 692 -3.25 31.97 -7.19
N GLU A 693 -3.27 32.15 -8.51
CA GLU A 693 -4.47 32.28 -9.33
C GLU A 693 -4.66 31.05 -10.23
N VAL A 694 -5.90 30.75 -10.64
CA VAL A 694 -6.20 29.71 -11.63
C VAL A 694 -6.83 30.34 -12.86
N VAL A 695 -6.39 29.92 -14.04
CA VAL A 695 -7.04 30.25 -15.32
C VAL A 695 -7.45 28.97 -16.02
N ILE A 696 -8.69 28.93 -16.48
CA ILE A 696 -9.30 27.77 -17.13
C ILE A 696 -9.59 28.17 -18.59
N PRO A 697 -9.24 27.34 -19.60
CA PRO A 697 -9.55 27.65 -20.99
C PRO A 697 -11.06 27.60 -21.24
N VAL A 698 -11.56 28.61 -21.95
CA VAL A 698 -12.97 28.78 -22.27
C VAL A 698 -13.25 28.39 -23.72
N PHE A 699 -13.98 27.29 -23.89
CA PHE A 699 -14.41 26.75 -25.17
C PHE A 699 -15.89 27.04 -25.45
N ASN A 700 -16.23 27.23 -26.72
CA ASN A 700 -17.63 27.29 -27.20
C ASN A 700 -18.26 25.89 -27.23
N LYS A 701 -19.53 25.80 -27.63
CA LYS A 701 -20.29 24.54 -27.58
C LYS A 701 -19.73 23.51 -28.55
N GLU A 702 -19.35 23.94 -29.74
CA GLU A 702 -18.81 23.10 -30.80
C GLU A 702 -17.44 22.53 -30.40
N GLU A 703 -16.61 23.35 -29.78
CA GLU A 703 -15.28 22.96 -29.30
C GLU A 703 -15.33 21.98 -28.12
N ARG A 704 -16.26 22.21 -27.18
CA ARG A 704 -16.49 21.24 -26.10
C ARG A 704 -16.98 19.91 -26.65
N ALA A 705 -17.89 19.94 -27.63
CA ALA A 705 -18.35 18.72 -28.30
C ALA A 705 -17.21 17.99 -29.04
N ALA A 706 -16.20 18.72 -29.52
CA ALA A 706 -14.99 18.16 -30.12
C ALA A 706 -13.98 17.62 -29.08
N GLY A 707 -14.26 17.74 -27.79
CA GLY A 707 -13.41 17.23 -26.71
C GLY A 707 -12.16 18.07 -26.43
N LEU A 708 -12.15 19.35 -26.82
CA LEU A 708 -11.03 20.27 -26.54
C LEU A 708 -11.00 20.62 -25.05
N THR A 709 -9.86 20.47 -24.38
CA THR A 709 -9.75 20.54 -22.91
C THR A 709 -8.67 21.48 -22.41
N ASP A 710 -7.57 21.69 -23.13
CA ASP A 710 -6.39 22.42 -22.62
C ASP A 710 -6.06 23.71 -23.42
N PHE A 711 -5.10 24.52 -22.95
CA PHE A 711 -4.71 25.73 -23.69
C PHE A 711 -4.00 25.44 -25.03
N ASN A 712 -3.47 24.23 -25.23
CA ASN A 712 -2.90 23.84 -26.53
C ASN A 712 -4.03 23.58 -27.55
N ASP A 713 -5.10 22.94 -27.13
CA ASP A 713 -6.33 22.75 -27.89
C ASP A 713 -6.95 24.12 -28.27
N LEU A 714 -6.96 25.08 -27.34
CA LEU A 714 -7.39 26.45 -27.62
C LEU A 714 -6.49 27.16 -28.66
N GLN A 715 -5.17 26.97 -28.59
CA GLN A 715 -4.24 27.46 -29.60
C GLN A 715 -4.55 26.87 -30.98
N LEU A 716 -4.76 25.56 -31.08
CA LEU A 716 -5.05 24.90 -32.36
C LEU A 716 -6.39 25.33 -32.95
N SER A 717 -7.37 25.61 -32.09
CA SER A 717 -8.72 26.01 -32.52
C SER A 717 -8.82 27.50 -32.87
N ARG A 718 -8.22 28.39 -32.08
CA ARG A 718 -8.44 29.86 -32.16
C ARG A 718 -7.16 30.70 -32.25
N GLY A 719 -5.99 30.07 -32.16
CA GLY A 719 -4.68 30.73 -32.25
C GLY A 719 -4.14 31.29 -30.93
N LEU A 720 -2.86 31.64 -30.95
CA LEU A 720 -2.08 32.13 -29.79
C LEU A 720 -2.64 33.42 -29.18
N ALA A 721 -3.21 34.31 -30.00
CA ALA A 721 -3.76 35.59 -29.54
C ALA A 721 -4.93 35.38 -28.55
N GLU A 722 -5.74 34.34 -28.78
CA GLU A 722 -6.86 34.02 -27.88
C GLU A 722 -6.36 33.40 -26.57
N VAL A 723 -5.34 32.54 -26.62
CA VAL A 723 -4.66 32.01 -25.41
C VAL A 723 -4.14 33.16 -24.54
N ALA A 724 -3.42 34.11 -25.14
CA ALA A 724 -2.92 35.30 -24.45
C ALA A 724 -4.06 36.16 -23.88
N GLY A 725 -5.15 36.31 -24.65
CA GLY A 725 -6.34 37.03 -24.27
C GLY A 725 -7.03 36.43 -23.03
N GLN A 726 -7.19 35.12 -22.97
CA GLN A 726 -7.84 34.46 -21.83
C GLN A 726 -6.97 34.50 -20.56
N ILE A 727 -5.65 34.30 -20.70
CA ILE A 727 -4.72 34.33 -19.56
C ILE A 727 -4.60 35.74 -18.98
N SER A 728 -4.57 36.77 -19.82
CA SER A 728 -4.54 38.17 -19.36
C SER A 728 -5.86 38.63 -18.74
N LYS A 729 -7.01 38.13 -19.24
CA LYS A 729 -8.35 38.44 -18.72
C LYS A 729 -8.72 37.64 -17.47
N GLY A 730 -7.93 36.64 -17.08
CA GLY A 730 -8.10 35.76 -15.91
C GLY A 730 -8.09 36.44 -14.53
N LYS A 731 -8.68 37.63 -14.38
CA LYS A 731 -9.18 38.20 -13.12
C LYS A 731 -10.60 37.69 -12.78
N GLY A 732 -10.97 36.51 -13.30
CA GLY A 732 -12.31 35.94 -13.16
C GLY A 732 -12.40 34.98 -11.99
N VAL A 733 -13.12 35.42 -10.95
CA VAL A 733 -13.68 34.61 -9.85
C VAL A 733 -12.76 34.30 -8.66
N ALA A 734 -12.43 35.35 -7.89
CA ALA A 734 -12.45 35.31 -6.42
C ALA A 734 -12.35 36.74 -5.83
N ARG A 735 -13.36 37.59 -6.03
CA ARG A 735 -13.62 38.72 -5.14
C ARG A 735 -15.13 38.86 -4.92
N GLY A 736 -15.55 38.69 -3.67
CA GLY A 736 -16.87 39.14 -3.22
C GLY A 736 -17.01 40.65 -3.41
N HIS A 737 -18.27 41.05 -3.57
CA HIS A 737 -18.77 42.40 -3.85
C HIS A 737 -18.62 42.87 -5.31
N ASP A 738 -19.69 42.73 -6.11
CA ASP A 738 -20.56 43.89 -6.36
C ASP A 738 -21.91 43.47 -7.00
N GLN A 739 -23.00 43.80 -6.32
CA GLN A 739 -24.37 43.60 -6.78
C GLN A 739 -24.78 44.80 -7.64
N HIS A 740 -24.39 44.91 -8.93
CA HIS A 740 -25.07 45.89 -9.79
C HIS A 740 -24.95 45.78 -11.32
N LEU A 741 -24.47 44.66 -11.89
CA LEU A 741 -24.35 44.50 -13.35
C LEU A 741 -25.24 43.41 -13.98
N GLY A 742 -26.19 42.87 -13.22
CA GLY A 742 -27.15 41.84 -13.67
C GLY A 742 -28.52 42.37 -14.09
N ARG A 743 -28.74 43.69 -14.09
CA ARG A 743 -30.07 44.29 -14.39
C ARG A 743 -30.17 45.05 -15.71
N GLU A 744 -29.07 45.26 -16.43
CA GLU A 744 -29.12 45.95 -17.73
C GLU A 744 -29.13 45.00 -18.93
N LEU A 745 -28.53 43.80 -18.83
CA LEU A 745 -28.55 42.81 -19.92
C LEU A 745 -29.87 42.04 -20.09
N SER A 746 -30.78 42.07 -19.10
CA SER A 746 -32.12 41.49 -19.25
C SER A 746 -33.13 42.45 -19.89
N ARG A 747 -32.79 43.73 -20.13
CA ARG A 747 -33.70 44.71 -20.73
C ARG A 747 -33.50 44.91 -22.23
N GLU A 748 -32.33 44.60 -22.78
CA GLU A 748 -32.10 44.65 -24.23
C GLU A 748 -32.58 43.40 -24.96
N LEU A 749 -32.51 42.22 -24.34
CA LEU A 749 -33.00 40.97 -24.93
C LEU A 749 -34.53 40.83 -24.97
N SER A 750 -35.29 41.70 -24.30
CA SER A 750 -36.76 41.71 -24.38
C SER A 750 -37.33 42.76 -25.34
N ARG A 751 -36.49 43.56 -26.02
CA ARG A 751 -36.96 44.57 -27.00
C ARG A 751 -36.83 44.16 -28.47
N GLU A 752 -36.09 43.10 -28.78
CA GLU A 752 -35.95 42.59 -30.16
C GLU A 752 -36.85 41.39 -30.51
N MET A 753 -37.68 40.90 -29.58
CA MET A 753 -38.68 39.86 -29.87
C MET A 753 -40.12 40.41 -30.01
N THR A 754 -40.30 41.72 -30.22
CA THR A 754 -41.64 42.30 -30.44
C THR A 754 -41.68 43.47 -31.43
N ARG A 755 -40.86 43.42 -32.48
CA ARG A 755 -41.04 44.25 -33.68
C ARG A 755 -40.74 43.48 -34.95
#